data_AF-A0A0X3NZG6-F1
#
_entry.id   AF-A0A0X3NZG6-F1
#
_cell.length_a   1.000
_cell.length_b   1.000
_cell.length_c   1.000
_cell.angle_alpha   90.00
_cell.angle_beta   90.00
_cell.angle_gamma   90.00
#
_symmetry.space_group_name_H-M   'P 1'
#
loop_
_entity.id
_entity.type
_entity.pdbx_description
1 polymer ?
#
loop_
_entity_poly.entity_id
_entity_poly.type
_entity_poly.pdbx_seq_one_letter_code
_entity_poly.pdbx_strand_id
1 'polypeptide(L)'
;QFSTRHFIVMFREYLPANQRTNIIGEILNPTYLNYTVVARKYAHATITERSDFDVVKTFNLTSLHTADFSQLLASRRQIKGVYREKVLHHSLKAFKLGGAFPKKNRADISPPENEPAPESGTVPLDKVKQPWLLLSAPHAWASGFCGEGVRVGIFDTGLVDTNLHKHFRVVTIKERTNWTYLPARTQRRERPEETEDVNPAAIDGHGHGTFVAGIIAAAPDDVILRWSQELVRNQTLIDWPPGDICSPPGLAPRAELYIFRVFTDAQLSLTSWFLDAFNYAIARRLHVINLSIGGPDFLDQPFVDKVLEVSANGILLVSAIGNGGPLYGSLNNPADQMDVLGVGAIDAAGSTAKFSSRGMTAWEMQSGYGRFKPDVTTWATDVISSGLSGQCTKLSGTSVASPIVAGVVALLISAGLSQYPPELRNSSLLDTTKRSDCANCPAINPAGLKQVILEGATPVATTDDQTSWHPIFEQGAGSLNLLRSLDLVRRLKPQASLWPSYLDLTSCPFMWPYCSQPLYATGLPIVVNVTILNSMSVYGRVIDQPVYHPVINRNGLWLRVGVTYSKDLWPWSGYMALHISVQEGPDHGQETKEVARNYDGIAEGWVSLKVESQDMNPSGKLSTELKLPIRVRIVPTPERRKRILWDYFHNIRYPPAYIPRDDLNRISEPLDWQVLALNMNKA
;
A
#
# COMPACT_ATOMS: atom_id res chain seq x y z
N GLN A 1 -11.38 15.90 -32.53
CA GLN A 1 -11.91 14.57 -32.88
C GLN A 1 -12.99 14.18 -31.88
N PHE A 2 -14.15 13.76 -32.37
CA PHE A 2 -15.22 13.20 -31.55
C PHE A 2 -14.77 11.83 -31.03
N SER A 3 -14.67 11.66 -29.71
CA SER A 3 -14.29 10.38 -29.11
C SER A 3 -15.37 9.90 -28.14
N THR A 4 -15.56 8.59 -28.06
CA THR A 4 -16.34 7.99 -26.99
C THR A 4 -15.59 8.18 -25.68
N ARG A 5 -16.27 8.68 -24.65
CA ARG A 5 -15.68 8.93 -23.32
C ARG A 5 -16.54 8.30 -22.24
N HIS A 6 -15.90 7.84 -21.18
CA HIS A 6 -16.54 7.27 -19.99
C HIS A 6 -16.22 8.14 -18.79
N PHE A 7 -17.24 8.44 -17.99
CA PHE A 7 -17.15 9.27 -16.80
C PHE A 7 -17.74 8.55 -15.59
N ILE A 8 -17.01 8.51 -14.49
CA ILE A 8 -17.49 8.04 -13.19
C ILE A 8 -18.20 9.22 -12.52
N VAL A 9 -19.50 9.07 -12.28
CA VAL A 9 -20.32 10.01 -11.51
C VAL A 9 -20.46 9.46 -10.10
N MET A 10 -19.80 10.10 -9.15
CA MET A 10 -19.85 9.75 -7.72
C MET A 10 -21.02 10.47 -7.05
N PHE A 11 -21.79 9.77 -6.25
CA PHE A 11 -22.89 10.27 -5.42
C PHE A 11 -22.43 10.37 -3.96
N ARG A 12 -23.11 11.21 -3.18
CA ARG A 12 -22.82 11.33 -1.73
C ARG A 12 -23.39 10.19 -0.89
N GLU A 13 -24.33 9.43 -1.46
CA GLU A 13 -25.07 8.37 -0.78
C GLU A 13 -25.12 7.11 -1.63
N TYR A 14 -25.33 5.96 -0.99
CA TYR A 14 -25.62 4.69 -1.63
C TYR A 14 -27.08 4.65 -2.09
N LEU A 15 -27.31 5.06 -3.33
CA LEU A 15 -28.65 5.17 -3.94
C LEU A 15 -28.95 3.93 -4.80
N PRO A 16 -30.21 3.51 -4.98
CA PRO A 16 -30.59 2.48 -5.95
C PRO A 16 -30.31 2.89 -7.42
N ALA A 17 -30.10 1.91 -8.30
CA ALA A 17 -29.71 2.16 -9.70
C ALA A 17 -30.72 3.00 -10.50
N ASN A 18 -32.02 2.80 -10.29
CA ASN A 18 -33.07 3.60 -10.93
C ASN A 18 -33.00 5.07 -10.51
N GLN A 19 -32.77 5.34 -9.23
CA GLN A 19 -32.66 6.70 -8.70
C GLN A 19 -31.42 7.42 -9.24
N ARG A 20 -30.27 6.75 -9.29
CA ARG A 20 -29.04 7.32 -9.88
C ARG A 20 -29.22 7.65 -11.35
N THR A 21 -29.82 6.73 -12.11
CA THR A 21 -30.13 6.94 -13.54
C THR A 21 -31.08 8.11 -13.75
N ASN A 22 -32.12 8.25 -12.91
CA ASN A 22 -33.06 9.37 -12.97
C ASN A 22 -32.36 10.71 -12.69
N ILE A 23 -31.51 10.78 -11.65
CA ILE A 23 -30.74 11.99 -11.32
C ILE A 23 -29.85 12.39 -12.49
N ILE A 24 -29.12 11.44 -13.09
CA ILE A 24 -28.28 11.71 -14.27
C ILE A 24 -29.15 12.20 -15.44
N GLY A 25 -30.30 11.57 -15.66
CA GLY A 25 -31.26 11.92 -16.70
C GLY A 25 -31.82 13.34 -16.57
N GLU A 26 -32.25 13.73 -15.38
CA GLU A 26 -32.75 15.09 -15.10
C GLU A 26 -31.73 16.18 -15.41
N ILE A 27 -30.44 15.87 -15.29
CA ILE A 27 -29.35 16.82 -15.53
C ILE A 27 -28.96 16.85 -17.01
N LEU A 28 -28.80 15.68 -17.63
CA LEU A 28 -28.22 15.57 -18.97
C LEU A 28 -29.26 15.70 -20.08
N ASN A 29 -30.49 15.19 -19.91
CA ASN A 29 -31.50 15.19 -20.98
C ASN A 29 -31.78 16.58 -21.60
N PRO A 30 -31.77 17.70 -20.84
CA PRO A 30 -31.97 19.03 -21.42
C PRO A 30 -30.86 19.50 -22.37
N THR A 31 -29.64 18.96 -22.27
CA THR A 31 -28.45 19.53 -22.94
C THR A 31 -27.67 18.50 -23.75
N TYR A 32 -27.58 17.27 -23.28
CA TYR A 32 -26.84 16.16 -23.88
C TYR A 32 -27.79 14.99 -24.12
N LEU A 33 -28.20 14.79 -25.38
CA LEU A 33 -29.12 13.70 -25.75
C LEU A 33 -28.39 12.40 -26.15
N ASN A 34 -27.06 12.45 -26.33
CA ASN A 34 -26.27 11.32 -26.85
C ASN A 34 -25.34 10.73 -25.78
N TYR A 35 -25.92 10.16 -24.74
CA TYR A 35 -25.22 9.44 -23.68
C TYR A 35 -25.97 8.16 -23.29
N THR A 36 -25.27 7.26 -22.62
CA THR A 36 -25.84 6.05 -22.02
C THR A 36 -25.22 5.84 -20.66
N VAL A 37 -26.02 5.42 -19.68
CA VAL A 37 -25.51 4.92 -18.40
C VAL A 37 -25.09 3.46 -18.60
N VAL A 38 -23.84 3.14 -18.30
CA VAL A 38 -23.27 1.80 -18.51
C VAL A 38 -23.91 0.84 -17.50
N ALA A 39 -24.52 -0.22 -18.00
CA ALA A 39 -25.06 -1.27 -17.14
C ALA A 39 -23.92 -2.08 -16.50
N ARG A 40 -23.83 -2.02 -15.16
CA ARG A 40 -22.81 -2.73 -14.36
C ARG A 40 -23.36 -4.05 -13.85
N LYS A 41 -23.37 -5.08 -14.71
CA LYS A 41 -23.87 -6.42 -14.40
C LYS A 41 -22.71 -7.40 -14.30
N TYR A 42 -22.62 -8.11 -13.18
CA TYR A 42 -21.57 -9.07 -12.89
C TYR A 42 -22.15 -10.46 -12.65
N ALA A 43 -21.45 -11.49 -13.08
CA ALA A 43 -21.88 -12.87 -12.88
C ALA A 43 -21.74 -13.23 -11.40
N HIS A 44 -22.82 -13.76 -10.80
CA HIS A 44 -22.86 -14.28 -9.42
C HIS A 44 -22.60 -13.28 -8.28
N ALA A 45 -22.26 -12.03 -8.58
CA ALA A 45 -22.28 -10.94 -7.60
C ALA A 45 -23.65 -10.26 -7.64
N THR A 46 -24.48 -10.48 -6.61
CA THR A 46 -25.56 -9.53 -6.30
C THR A 46 -24.89 -8.27 -5.80
N ILE A 47 -24.48 -7.39 -6.72
CA ILE A 47 -24.28 -5.99 -6.37
C ILE A 47 -25.53 -5.58 -5.62
N THR A 48 -25.36 -5.13 -4.38
CA THR A 48 -26.43 -4.46 -3.65
C THR A 48 -27.02 -3.44 -4.60
N GLU A 49 -28.34 -3.44 -4.83
CA GLU A 49 -29.00 -2.51 -5.78
C GLU A 49 -28.55 -1.05 -5.59
N ARG A 50 -28.01 -0.75 -4.40
CA ARG A 50 -27.36 0.48 -3.99
C ARG A 50 -25.86 0.52 -4.28
N SER A 51 -25.45 1.62 -4.89
CA SER A 51 -24.07 2.00 -5.18
C SER A 51 -23.94 3.50 -4.98
N ASP A 52 -22.73 3.97 -4.72
CA ASP A 52 -22.38 5.39 -4.60
C ASP A 52 -21.83 5.97 -5.90
N PHE A 53 -21.85 5.22 -7.01
CA PHE A 53 -21.42 5.72 -8.32
C PHE A 53 -22.15 5.04 -9.48
N ASP A 54 -22.10 5.67 -10.66
CA ASP A 54 -22.39 5.06 -11.96
C ASP A 54 -21.43 5.58 -13.03
N VAL A 55 -21.32 4.84 -14.15
CA VAL A 55 -20.48 5.22 -15.29
C VAL A 55 -21.36 5.73 -16.43
N VAL A 56 -21.09 6.95 -16.89
CA VAL A 56 -21.76 7.59 -18.02
C VAL A 56 -20.86 7.53 -19.25
N LYS A 57 -21.36 6.90 -20.31
CA LYS A 57 -20.73 6.85 -21.61
C LYS A 57 -21.33 7.90 -22.53
N THR A 58 -20.52 8.84 -23.00
CA THR A 58 -20.94 9.90 -23.93
C THR A 58 -20.47 9.60 -25.35
N PHE A 59 -21.30 9.89 -26.34
CA PHE A 59 -20.95 9.78 -27.75
C PHE A 59 -20.79 11.19 -28.34
N ASN A 60 -19.71 11.41 -29.10
CA ASN A 60 -19.41 12.69 -29.75
C ASN A 60 -19.20 13.90 -28.80
N LEU A 61 -18.60 13.68 -27.63
CA LEU A 61 -18.16 14.78 -26.77
C LEU A 61 -16.75 15.25 -27.20
N THR A 62 -16.62 16.54 -27.51
CA THR A 62 -15.31 17.15 -27.82
C THR A 62 -14.48 17.34 -26.55
N SER A 63 -13.16 17.50 -26.70
CA SER A 63 -12.28 17.84 -25.57
C SER A 63 -12.67 19.16 -24.91
N LEU A 64 -13.09 20.14 -25.71
CA LEU A 64 -13.52 21.47 -25.25
C LEU A 64 -14.75 21.40 -24.33
N HIS A 65 -15.73 20.55 -24.64
CA HIS A 65 -16.97 20.45 -23.86
C HIS A 65 -16.90 19.47 -22.68
N THR A 66 -15.72 18.87 -22.41
CA THR A 66 -15.58 17.88 -21.33
C THR A 66 -15.64 18.52 -19.94
N ALA A 67 -15.08 19.73 -19.81
CA ALA A 67 -15.15 20.49 -18.56
C ALA A 67 -16.60 20.90 -18.26
N ASP A 68 -17.30 21.47 -19.24
CA ASP A 68 -18.71 21.88 -19.12
C ASP A 68 -19.62 20.70 -18.75
N PHE A 69 -19.43 19.54 -19.39
CA PHE A 69 -20.16 18.32 -19.07
C PHE A 69 -19.97 17.90 -17.60
N SER A 70 -18.72 17.88 -17.14
CA SER A 70 -18.39 17.47 -15.77
C SER A 70 -18.92 18.47 -14.75
N GLN A 71 -18.84 19.76 -15.05
CA GLN A 71 -19.33 20.84 -14.20
C GLN A 71 -20.85 20.85 -14.09
N LEU A 72 -21.57 20.59 -15.20
CA LEU A 72 -23.03 20.51 -15.21
C LEU A 72 -23.54 19.44 -14.24
N LEU A 73 -22.96 18.23 -14.30
CA LEU A 73 -23.28 17.16 -13.37
C LEU A 73 -22.86 17.51 -11.92
N ALA A 74 -21.66 18.04 -11.72
CA ALA A 74 -21.17 18.42 -10.39
C ALA A 74 -21.96 19.57 -9.73
N SER A 75 -22.77 20.32 -10.49
CA SER A 75 -23.61 21.41 -9.97
C SER A 75 -24.71 20.93 -9.00
N ARG A 76 -25.10 19.65 -9.05
CA ARG A 76 -26.12 19.09 -8.17
C ARG A 76 -25.52 18.64 -6.84
N ARG A 77 -26.16 19.04 -5.74
CA ARG A 77 -25.72 18.70 -4.37
C ARG A 77 -25.56 17.18 -4.11
N GLN A 78 -26.37 16.35 -4.76
CA GLN A 78 -26.32 14.89 -4.61
C GLN A 78 -25.07 14.26 -5.25
N ILE A 79 -24.47 14.92 -6.23
CA ILE A 79 -23.26 14.45 -6.91
C ILE A 79 -22.05 14.94 -6.10
N LYS A 80 -21.20 13.99 -5.71
CA LYS A 80 -19.94 14.24 -5.00
C LYS A 80 -18.87 14.75 -5.96
N GLY A 81 -18.80 14.17 -7.15
CA GLY A 81 -17.83 14.54 -8.18
C GLY A 81 -18.02 13.75 -9.47
N VAL A 82 -17.38 14.22 -10.54
CA VAL A 82 -17.42 13.58 -11.86
C VAL A 82 -15.99 13.48 -12.38
N TYR A 83 -15.59 12.27 -12.73
CA TYR A 83 -14.21 11.95 -13.07
C TYR A 83 -14.17 11.18 -14.38
N ARG A 84 -13.09 11.31 -15.14
CA ARG A 84 -12.89 10.48 -16.33
C ARG A 84 -12.50 9.07 -15.88
N GLU A 85 -13.13 8.06 -16.46
CA GLU A 85 -12.74 6.66 -16.26
C GLU A 85 -11.30 6.46 -16.72
N LYS A 86 -10.45 5.91 -15.85
CA LYS A 86 -9.09 5.52 -16.22
C LYS A 86 -9.06 4.05 -16.62
N VAL A 87 -8.26 3.80 -17.65
CA VAL A 87 -7.96 2.45 -18.12
C VAL A 87 -6.57 2.10 -17.61
N LEU A 88 -6.45 0.95 -16.97
CA LEU A 88 -5.20 0.46 -16.41
C LEU A 88 -4.65 -0.63 -17.31
N HIS A 89 -3.40 -0.46 -17.72
CA HIS A 89 -2.60 -1.49 -18.36
C HIS A 89 -1.44 -1.77 -17.43
N HIS A 90 -1.51 -2.86 -16.68
CA HIS A 90 -0.39 -3.24 -15.84
C HIS A 90 0.42 -4.29 -16.59
N SER A 91 1.74 -4.09 -16.74
CA SER A 91 2.62 -5.18 -17.18
C SER A 91 2.99 -5.98 -15.94
N LEU A 92 2.30 -7.09 -15.69
CA LEU A 92 2.65 -8.08 -14.67
C LEU A 92 3.95 -8.76 -15.08
N LYS A 93 5.06 -8.03 -14.98
CA LYS A 93 6.41 -8.55 -15.16
C LYS A 93 6.79 -9.29 -13.89
N ALA A 94 6.34 -10.54 -13.78
CA ALA A 94 6.99 -11.46 -12.88
C ALA A 94 8.37 -11.80 -13.47
N PHE A 95 9.43 -11.26 -12.88
CA PHE A 95 10.78 -11.58 -13.33
C PHE A 95 11.08 -13.03 -12.96
N LYS A 96 11.15 -13.91 -13.97
CA LYS A 96 11.84 -15.19 -13.83
C LYS A 96 13.34 -14.89 -13.95
N LEU A 97 14.09 -14.92 -12.86
CA LEU A 97 15.55 -14.88 -12.95
C LEU A 97 16.06 -16.22 -13.49
N GLY A 98 16.08 -16.34 -14.82
CA GLY A 98 16.76 -17.41 -15.54
C GLY A 98 18.08 -16.90 -16.11
N GLY A 99 19.22 -17.29 -15.53
CA GLY A 99 20.52 -17.32 -16.21
C GLY A 99 21.38 -16.05 -16.18
N ALA A 100 22.60 -16.21 -15.63
CA ALA A 100 23.85 -15.48 -15.84
C ALA A 100 23.90 -13.93 -15.79
N PHE A 101 24.69 -13.44 -14.83
CA PHE A 101 25.18 -12.06 -14.70
C PHE A 101 25.67 -11.45 -16.03
N PRO A 102 25.36 -10.17 -16.33
CA PRO A 102 25.74 -9.56 -17.61
C PRO A 102 27.22 -9.18 -17.66
N LYS A 103 27.94 -9.68 -18.66
CA LYS A 103 29.16 -9.04 -19.17
C LYS A 103 28.78 -7.82 -20.02
N LYS A 104 29.57 -6.76 -19.88
CA LYS A 104 29.40 -5.42 -20.46
C LYS A 104 29.37 -5.37 -22.01
N ASN A 105 28.63 -4.35 -22.47
CA ASN A 105 28.83 -3.43 -23.61
C ASN A 105 28.17 -3.67 -24.99
N ARG A 106 27.33 -2.66 -25.32
CA ARG A 106 27.16 -1.89 -26.57
C ARG A 106 26.36 -2.43 -27.77
N ALA A 107 25.36 -1.60 -28.13
CA ALA A 107 24.93 -1.13 -29.45
C ALA A 107 23.57 -1.64 -30.00
N ASP A 108 22.76 -0.64 -30.40
CA ASP A 108 21.55 -0.59 -31.23
C ASP A 108 21.01 -1.89 -31.84
N ILE A 109 19.81 -2.34 -31.41
CA ILE A 109 18.88 -3.13 -32.25
C ILE A 109 17.42 -2.83 -31.82
N SER A 110 16.56 -2.54 -32.80
CA SER A 110 15.09 -2.40 -32.70
C SER A 110 14.37 -3.64 -32.14
N PRO A 111 13.17 -3.51 -31.55
CA PRO A 111 12.48 -4.65 -30.94
C PRO A 111 11.96 -5.61 -32.03
N PRO A 112 12.11 -6.94 -31.88
CA PRO A 112 11.42 -7.88 -32.76
C PRO A 112 9.97 -8.08 -32.29
N GLU A 113 9.05 -8.01 -33.25
CA GLU A 113 7.68 -8.53 -33.15
C GLU A 113 7.69 -10.06 -33.07
N ASN A 114 6.70 -10.62 -32.37
CA ASN A 114 6.34 -12.04 -32.26
C ASN A 114 7.33 -12.96 -31.49
N GLU A 115 7.19 -13.00 -30.17
CA GLU A 115 7.55 -14.19 -29.37
C GLU A 115 6.30 -14.77 -28.68
N PRO A 116 6.08 -16.10 -28.73
CA PRO A 116 5.01 -16.75 -27.99
C PRO A 116 5.28 -16.66 -26.47
N ALA A 117 4.22 -16.58 -25.67
CA ALA A 117 4.33 -16.58 -24.21
C ALA A 117 5.12 -17.81 -23.73
N PRO A 118 6.12 -17.66 -22.85
CA PRO A 118 7.01 -18.77 -22.48
C PRO A 118 6.27 -19.81 -21.64
N GLU A 119 6.43 -21.09 -22.01
CA GLU A 119 5.93 -22.24 -21.26
C GLU A 119 6.44 -22.27 -19.80
N SER A 120 5.57 -22.70 -18.88
CA SER A 120 5.84 -22.74 -17.45
C SER A 120 6.88 -23.82 -17.10
N GLY A 121 8.10 -23.42 -16.78
CA GLY A 121 9.06 -24.29 -16.11
C GLY A 121 8.57 -24.69 -14.72
N THR A 122 8.43 -25.99 -14.47
CA THR A 122 8.10 -26.58 -13.17
C THR A 122 9.33 -26.57 -12.26
N VAL A 123 9.26 -25.90 -11.11
CA VAL A 123 10.33 -25.92 -10.11
C VAL A 123 9.86 -26.72 -8.90
N PRO A 124 10.60 -27.75 -8.43
CA PRO A 124 10.34 -28.37 -7.14
C PRO A 124 10.39 -27.29 -6.04
N LEU A 125 9.46 -27.33 -5.08
CA LEU A 125 9.49 -26.41 -3.94
C LEU A 125 10.85 -26.50 -3.22
N ASP A 126 11.67 -25.45 -3.34
CA ASP A 126 12.90 -25.30 -2.55
C ASP A 126 12.49 -25.02 -1.10
N LYS A 127 12.64 -26.05 -0.25
CA LYS A 127 12.08 -26.12 1.10
C LYS A 127 12.66 -25.07 2.04
N VAL A 128 13.91 -24.64 1.83
CA VAL A 128 14.63 -23.73 2.75
C VAL A 128 14.30 -22.26 2.46
N LYS A 129 13.78 -21.95 1.26
CA LYS A 129 13.52 -20.58 0.79
C LYS A 129 12.03 -20.22 0.77
N GLN A 130 11.20 -20.98 1.47
CA GLN A 130 9.77 -20.69 1.53
C GLN A 130 9.46 -19.53 2.47
N PRO A 131 8.59 -18.57 2.08
CA PRO A 131 8.27 -17.41 2.92
C PRO A 131 7.79 -17.77 4.33
N TRP A 132 6.95 -18.79 4.46
CA TRP A 132 6.45 -19.26 5.76
C TRP A 132 7.56 -19.78 6.67
N LEU A 133 8.59 -20.41 6.10
CA LEU A 133 9.74 -20.89 6.88
C LEU A 133 10.65 -19.73 7.28
N LEU A 134 10.97 -18.83 6.33
CA LEU A 134 11.80 -17.65 6.58
C LEU A 134 11.20 -16.73 7.66
N LEU A 135 9.87 -16.64 7.71
CA LEU A 135 9.13 -15.86 8.70
C LEU A 135 8.83 -16.65 9.98
N SER A 136 9.32 -17.90 10.11
CA SER A 136 9.08 -18.74 11.29
C SER A 136 7.59 -18.99 11.59
N ALA A 137 6.74 -19.03 10.56
CA ALA A 137 5.30 -19.31 10.67
C ALA A 137 4.95 -20.62 11.40
N PRO A 138 5.77 -21.69 11.39
CA PRO A 138 5.52 -22.88 12.22
C PRO A 138 5.30 -22.58 13.71
N HIS A 139 5.89 -21.52 14.27
CA HIS A 139 5.63 -21.11 15.65
C HIS A 139 4.20 -20.57 15.86
N ALA A 140 3.68 -19.85 14.85
CA ALA A 140 2.30 -19.37 14.86
C ALA A 140 1.33 -20.55 14.74
N TRP A 141 1.61 -21.47 13.82
CA TRP A 141 0.82 -22.68 13.60
C TRP A 141 0.82 -23.56 14.86
N ALA A 142 1.96 -23.77 15.50
CA ALA A 142 2.06 -24.50 16.77
C ALA A 142 1.19 -23.90 17.89
N SER A 143 0.90 -22.60 17.82
CA SER A 143 -0.03 -21.91 18.73
C SER A 143 -1.51 -22.01 18.29
N GLY A 144 -1.81 -22.77 17.23
CA GLY A 144 -3.14 -22.95 16.65
C GLY A 144 -3.60 -21.83 15.71
N PHE A 145 -2.73 -20.88 15.35
CA PHE A 145 -3.11 -19.74 14.52
C PHE A 145 -2.84 -20.04 13.06
N CYS A 146 -3.89 -20.15 12.25
CA CYS A 146 -3.79 -20.51 10.83
C CYS A 146 -4.63 -19.66 9.89
N GLY A 147 -5.19 -18.57 10.41
CA GLY A 147 -6.12 -17.72 9.67
C GLY A 147 -7.59 -18.15 9.77
N GLU A 148 -7.93 -19.11 10.64
CA GLU A 148 -9.32 -19.53 10.85
C GLU A 148 -10.24 -18.34 11.14
N GLY A 149 -11.39 -18.27 10.47
CA GLY A 149 -12.36 -17.17 10.57
C GLY A 149 -11.91 -15.85 9.93
N VAL A 150 -10.70 -15.77 9.34
CA VAL A 150 -10.20 -14.55 8.72
C VAL A 150 -10.58 -14.48 7.24
N ARG A 151 -11.40 -13.49 6.88
CA ARG A 151 -11.81 -13.21 5.51
C ARG A 151 -10.75 -12.37 4.77
N VAL A 152 -10.12 -12.96 3.76
CA VAL A 152 -9.08 -12.32 2.94
C VAL A 152 -9.56 -12.16 1.50
N GLY A 153 -9.64 -10.92 1.05
CA GLY A 153 -9.92 -10.55 -0.34
C GLY A 153 -8.66 -10.53 -1.19
N ILE A 154 -8.68 -11.16 -2.36
CA ILE A 154 -7.58 -11.12 -3.33
C ILE A 154 -8.10 -10.47 -4.60
N PHE A 155 -7.59 -9.28 -4.90
CA PHE A 155 -7.97 -8.48 -6.07
C PHE A 155 -6.87 -8.64 -7.12
N ASP A 156 -7.12 -9.50 -8.11
CA ASP A 156 -6.09 -9.93 -9.07
C ASP A 156 -6.71 -10.44 -10.39
N THR A 157 -6.01 -11.32 -11.11
CA THR A 157 -6.45 -11.93 -12.37
C THR A 157 -7.43 -13.09 -12.20
N GLY A 158 -7.76 -13.49 -10.97
CA GLY A 158 -8.71 -14.57 -10.66
C GLY A 158 -8.07 -15.72 -9.89
N LEU A 159 -8.71 -16.89 -9.91
CA LEU A 159 -8.16 -18.12 -9.36
C LEU A 159 -8.50 -19.30 -10.27
N VAL A 160 -7.55 -20.21 -10.47
CA VAL A 160 -7.76 -21.53 -11.12
C VAL A 160 -9.00 -22.28 -10.60
N ASP A 161 -9.46 -23.25 -11.39
CA ASP A 161 -10.47 -24.21 -10.93
C ASP A 161 -9.96 -25.01 -9.73
N THR A 162 -10.62 -24.79 -8.60
CA THR A 162 -10.26 -25.36 -7.30
C THR A 162 -10.58 -26.85 -7.21
N ASN A 163 -11.50 -27.36 -8.02
CA ASN A 163 -11.85 -28.79 -8.04
C ASN A 163 -10.71 -29.64 -8.60
N LEU A 164 -10.00 -29.09 -9.59
CA LEU A 164 -8.92 -29.76 -10.32
C LEU A 164 -7.53 -29.41 -9.76
N HIS A 165 -7.40 -28.31 -9.03
CA HIS A 165 -6.11 -27.80 -8.58
C HIS A 165 -5.73 -28.26 -7.16
N LYS A 166 -4.77 -29.19 -7.07
CA LYS A 166 -4.32 -29.84 -5.81
C LYS A 166 -4.02 -28.90 -4.63
N HIS A 167 -3.49 -27.70 -4.85
CA HIS A 167 -3.16 -26.77 -3.76
C HIS A 167 -4.37 -26.05 -3.14
N PHE A 168 -5.55 -26.12 -3.77
CA PHE A 168 -6.74 -25.38 -3.32
C PHE A 168 -7.93 -26.29 -3.00
N ARG A 169 -7.80 -27.62 -3.13
CA ARG A 169 -8.91 -28.58 -2.89
C ARG A 169 -9.47 -28.52 -1.48
N VAL A 170 -8.61 -28.29 -0.49
CA VAL A 170 -8.96 -28.22 0.94
C VAL A 170 -8.96 -26.79 1.50
N VAL A 171 -8.76 -25.79 0.62
CA VAL A 171 -8.74 -24.38 1.01
C VAL A 171 -10.16 -23.83 1.03
N THR A 172 -10.49 -23.04 2.04
CA THR A 172 -11.81 -22.42 2.19
C THR A 172 -11.99 -21.24 1.24
N ILE A 173 -12.31 -21.54 -0.03
CA ILE A 173 -12.71 -20.53 -1.02
C ILE A 173 -14.19 -20.22 -0.83
N LYS A 174 -14.52 -19.08 -0.21
CA LYS A 174 -15.92 -18.67 0.01
C LYS A 174 -16.59 -18.21 -1.27
N GLU A 175 -15.84 -17.49 -2.09
CA GLU A 175 -16.38 -16.85 -3.28
C GLU A 175 -15.29 -16.58 -4.32
N ARG A 176 -15.65 -16.79 -5.60
CA ARG A 176 -14.89 -16.31 -6.75
C ARG A 176 -15.84 -15.46 -7.58
N THR A 177 -15.45 -14.24 -7.91
CA THR A 177 -16.28 -13.28 -8.67
C THR A 177 -15.47 -12.61 -9.77
N ASN A 178 -16.14 -12.36 -10.90
CA ASN A 178 -15.57 -11.62 -12.02
C ASN A 178 -16.18 -10.22 -12.12
N TRP A 179 -15.33 -9.22 -11.93
CA TRP A 179 -15.66 -7.79 -11.98
C TRP A 179 -15.25 -7.14 -13.30
N THR A 180 -14.87 -7.93 -14.30
CA THR A 180 -14.55 -7.47 -15.64
C THR A 180 -15.77 -7.65 -16.55
N TYR A 181 -16.31 -6.55 -17.08
CA TYR A 181 -17.36 -6.61 -18.11
C TYR A 181 -16.77 -6.22 -19.47
N LEU A 182 -16.22 -7.20 -20.18
CA LEU A 182 -15.80 -7.04 -21.57
C LEU A 182 -16.98 -7.24 -22.55
N PRO A 183 -16.93 -6.67 -23.77
CA PRO A 183 -17.88 -7.00 -24.82
C PRO A 183 -17.93 -8.52 -25.09
N ALA A 184 -19.10 -9.06 -25.43
CA ALA A 184 -19.31 -10.51 -25.57
C ALA A 184 -18.33 -11.22 -26.53
N ARG A 185 -17.81 -10.53 -27.56
CA ARG A 185 -16.79 -11.09 -28.49
C ARG A 185 -15.44 -11.34 -27.83
N THR A 186 -15.00 -10.47 -26.92
CA THR A 186 -13.73 -10.64 -26.19
C THR A 186 -13.90 -11.61 -25.02
N GLN A 187 -15.06 -11.63 -24.36
CA GLN A 187 -15.38 -12.66 -23.35
C GLN A 187 -15.30 -14.09 -23.90
N ARG A 188 -15.66 -14.33 -25.17
CA ARG A 188 -15.53 -15.66 -25.80
C ARG A 188 -14.08 -16.12 -25.98
N ARG A 189 -13.12 -15.20 -26.07
CA ARG A 189 -11.69 -15.52 -26.21
C ARG A 189 -11.00 -15.77 -24.86
N GLU A 190 -11.54 -15.19 -23.78
CA GLU A 190 -11.03 -15.35 -22.41
C GLU A 190 -11.74 -16.46 -21.63
N ARG A 191 -12.86 -16.99 -22.14
CA ARG A 191 -13.56 -18.09 -21.47
C ARG A 191 -12.83 -19.40 -21.77
N PRO A 192 -12.47 -20.20 -20.76
CA PRO A 192 -11.89 -21.52 -21.00
C PRO A 192 -12.85 -22.39 -21.82
N GLU A 193 -12.32 -23.03 -22.86
CA GLU A 193 -13.06 -24.03 -23.64
C GLU A 193 -13.26 -25.26 -22.73
N GLU A 194 -14.52 -25.61 -22.48
CA GLU A 194 -14.95 -26.79 -21.69
C GLU A 194 -14.43 -26.84 -20.24
N THR A 195 -15.21 -26.29 -19.30
CA THR A 195 -14.96 -26.43 -17.86
C THR A 195 -16.25 -26.73 -17.10
N GLU A 196 -16.19 -27.65 -16.14
CA GLU A 196 -17.26 -27.95 -15.18
C GLU A 196 -17.24 -27.00 -13.96
N ASP A 197 -16.37 -25.98 -13.97
CA ASP A 197 -16.25 -24.99 -12.91
C ASP A 197 -17.57 -24.22 -12.71
N VAL A 198 -17.96 -24.05 -11.44
CA VAL A 198 -19.18 -23.36 -11.01
C VAL A 198 -19.14 -21.85 -11.31
N ASN A 199 -17.96 -21.23 -11.44
CA ASN A 199 -17.81 -19.84 -11.90
C ASN A 199 -16.66 -19.70 -12.93
N PRO A 200 -16.89 -20.11 -14.18
CA PRO A 200 -15.85 -20.12 -15.22
C PRO A 200 -15.40 -18.72 -15.62
N ALA A 201 -16.19 -17.68 -15.33
CA ALA A 201 -15.85 -16.30 -15.64
C ALA A 201 -14.77 -15.74 -14.70
N ALA A 202 -14.58 -16.32 -13.51
CA ALA A 202 -13.59 -15.87 -12.52
C ALA A 202 -12.28 -16.67 -12.57
N ILE A 203 -12.15 -17.60 -13.53
CA ILE A 203 -10.96 -18.41 -13.73
C ILE A 203 -9.78 -17.51 -14.10
N ASP A 204 -8.63 -17.83 -13.51
CA ASP A 204 -7.36 -17.17 -13.82
C ASP A 204 -6.77 -17.74 -15.12
N GLY A 205 -6.78 -16.95 -16.19
CA GLY A 205 -6.08 -17.28 -17.44
C GLY A 205 -4.64 -16.77 -17.49
N HIS A 206 -4.23 -15.92 -16.54
CA HIS A 206 -2.90 -15.31 -16.51
C HIS A 206 -1.92 -16.03 -15.55
N GLY A 207 -2.40 -16.44 -14.37
CA GLY A 207 -1.64 -17.20 -13.37
C GLY A 207 -1.13 -16.40 -12.19
N HIS A 208 -1.17 -15.07 -12.24
CA HIS A 208 -0.70 -14.22 -11.15
C HIS A 208 -1.60 -14.31 -9.92
N GLY A 209 -2.93 -14.22 -10.09
CA GLY A 209 -3.88 -14.35 -8.98
C GLY A 209 -3.80 -15.70 -8.28
N THR A 210 -3.59 -16.77 -9.05
CA THR A 210 -3.36 -18.12 -8.52
C THR A 210 -2.09 -18.22 -7.70
N PHE A 211 -1.00 -17.60 -8.17
CA PHE A 211 0.26 -17.55 -7.45
C PHE A 211 0.13 -16.77 -6.13
N VAL A 212 -0.54 -15.62 -6.16
CA VAL A 212 -0.83 -14.76 -5.01
C VAL A 212 -1.68 -15.51 -3.96
N ALA A 213 -2.76 -16.16 -4.40
CA ALA A 213 -3.60 -16.98 -3.51
C ALA A 213 -2.84 -18.15 -2.88
N GLY A 214 -1.91 -18.74 -3.64
CA GLY A 214 -1.07 -19.83 -3.14
C GLY A 214 -0.17 -19.42 -1.99
N ILE A 215 0.43 -18.23 -2.04
CA ILE A 215 1.27 -17.70 -0.94
C ILE A 215 0.45 -17.55 0.34
N ILE A 216 -0.78 -17.07 0.21
CA ILE A 216 -1.64 -16.79 1.35
C ILE A 216 -2.15 -18.08 1.98
N ALA A 217 -2.79 -18.97 1.22
CA ALA A 217 -3.56 -20.06 1.81
C ALA A 217 -3.46 -21.41 1.10
N ALA A 218 -2.52 -21.64 0.17
CA ALA A 218 -2.37 -22.98 -0.41
C ALA A 218 -2.22 -24.03 0.69
N ALA A 219 -2.87 -25.17 0.50
CA ALA A 219 -2.82 -26.29 1.41
C ALA A 219 -2.49 -27.57 0.63
N PRO A 220 -1.88 -28.56 1.28
CA PRO A 220 -1.55 -29.82 0.63
C PRO A 220 -2.80 -30.67 0.46
N ASP A 221 -2.85 -31.42 -0.65
CA ASP A 221 -3.71 -32.58 -0.77
C ASP A 221 -3.13 -33.75 0.07
N ASP A 222 -3.91 -34.78 0.42
CA ASP A 222 -3.47 -35.92 1.27
C ASP A 222 -2.17 -36.59 0.76
N VAL A 223 -1.87 -36.47 -0.54
CA VAL A 223 -0.65 -36.97 -1.18
C VAL A 223 0.60 -36.17 -0.80
N ILE A 224 0.47 -34.87 -0.49
CA ILE A 224 1.59 -34.00 -0.06
C ILE A 224 1.85 -34.16 1.46
N LEU A 225 0.93 -34.71 2.26
CA LEU A 225 1.21 -35.06 3.66
C LEU A 225 2.31 -36.13 3.82
N ARG A 226 2.51 -37.00 2.82
CA ARG A 226 3.68 -37.90 2.80
C ARG A 226 5.02 -37.15 2.72
N TRP A 227 5.01 -35.93 2.19
CA TRP A 227 6.20 -35.09 2.00
C TRP A 227 6.54 -34.28 3.24
N SER A 228 5.56 -33.97 4.11
CA SER A 228 5.79 -33.37 5.43
C SER A 228 6.36 -34.39 6.41
N GLN A 229 5.97 -35.66 6.32
CA GLN A 229 6.54 -36.74 7.16
C GLN A 229 8.04 -37.02 6.86
N GLU A 230 8.50 -36.85 5.61
CA GLU A 230 9.93 -36.96 5.27
C GLU A 230 10.76 -35.74 5.72
N LEU A 231 10.15 -34.55 5.79
CA LEU A 231 10.76 -33.34 6.37
C LEU A 231 11.03 -33.51 7.86
N VAL A 232 10.10 -34.12 8.59
CA VAL A 232 10.22 -34.42 10.03
C VAL A 232 11.28 -35.48 10.32
N ARG A 233 11.53 -36.41 9.39
CA ARG A 233 12.49 -37.50 9.60
C ARG A 233 13.96 -37.11 9.40
N ASN A 234 14.25 -36.07 8.62
CA ASN A 234 15.62 -35.76 8.17
C ASN A 234 16.22 -34.43 8.67
N GLN A 235 15.54 -33.65 9.51
CA GLN A 235 16.09 -32.39 10.04
C GLN A 235 15.91 -32.22 11.55
N THR A 236 17.03 -32.20 12.26
CA THR A 236 17.19 -31.93 13.70
C THR A 236 17.02 -30.44 14.09
N LEU A 237 16.24 -29.66 13.33
CA LEU A 237 16.18 -28.19 13.51
C LEU A 237 14.78 -27.60 13.63
N ILE A 238 13.71 -28.37 13.41
CA ILE A 238 12.33 -27.89 13.57
C ILE A 238 11.51 -29.02 14.17
N ASP A 239 11.24 -28.96 15.47
CA ASP A 239 10.27 -29.81 16.14
C ASP A 239 8.88 -29.42 15.62
N TRP A 240 8.39 -30.12 14.60
CA TRP A 240 7.01 -29.98 14.15
C TRP A 240 6.09 -30.60 15.21
N PRO A 241 5.15 -29.85 15.81
CA PRO A 241 4.28 -30.40 16.85
C PRO A 241 3.46 -31.57 16.27
N PRO A 242 3.30 -32.68 17.01
CA PRO A 242 2.50 -33.81 16.53
C PRO A 242 1.03 -33.41 16.39
N GLY A 243 0.47 -33.52 15.17
CA GLY A 243 -0.95 -33.28 14.86
C GLY A 243 -1.19 -32.40 13.62
N ASP A 244 -2.45 -32.37 13.15
CA ASP A 244 -2.97 -31.57 12.02
C ASP A 244 -3.02 -30.06 12.34
N ILE A 245 -1.90 -29.48 12.76
CA ILE A 245 -1.87 -28.17 13.41
C ILE A 245 -1.72 -27.01 12.40
N CYS A 246 -1.47 -27.30 11.12
CA CYS A 246 -1.81 -26.53 9.90
C CYS A 246 -0.81 -26.83 8.79
N SER A 247 -1.34 -27.19 7.63
CA SER A 247 -0.51 -27.84 6.60
C SER A 247 -0.03 -26.81 5.55
N PRO A 248 1.29 -26.71 5.28
CA PRO A 248 1.88 -25.82 4.26
C PRO A 248 1.47 -26.24 2.84
N PRO A 249 1.49 -25.38 1.80
CA PRO A 249 2.52 -24.34 1.59
C PRO A 249 2.12 -22.87 1.77
N GLY A 250 0.88 -22.53 2.10
CA GLY A 250 0.45 -21.16 2.38
C GLY A 250 0.76 -20.69 3.80
N LEU A 251 0.80 -19.38 4.04
CA LEU A 251 1.02 -18.79 5.37
C LEU A 251 -0.17 -18.98 6.33
N ALA A 252 -1.39 -18.77 5.83
CA ALA A 252 -2.64 -18.84 6.55
C ALA A 252 -3.61 -19.82 5.85
N PRO A 253 -3.34 -21.14 5.90
CA PRO A 253 -4.06 -22.15 5.12
C PRO A 253 -5.53 -22.33 5.51
N ARG A 254 -5.95 -21.83 6.67
CA ARG A 254 -7.36 -21.86 7.13
C ARG A 254 -8.09 -20.52 6.95
N ALA A 255 -7.49 -19.56 6.24
CA ALA A 255 -8.14 -18.31 5.89
C ALA A 255 -9.30 -18.54 4.90
N GLU A 256 -10.35 -17.73 5.03
CA GLU A 256 -11.48 -17.71 4.14
C GLU A 256 -11.17 -16.78 2.96
N LEU A 257 -10.91 -17.33 1.77
CA LEU A 257 -10.54 -16.53 0.60
C LEU A 257 -11.77 -16.07 -0.18
N TYR A 258 -11.74 -14.79 -0.55
CA TYR A 258 -12.67 -14.15 -1.48
C TYR A 258 -11.86 -13.66 -2.69
N ILE A 259 -12.10 -14.24 -3.86
CA ILE A 259 -11.33 -13.94 -5.06
C ILE A 259 -12.12 -12.95 -5.92
N PHE A 260 -11.49 -11.83 -6.22
CA PHE A 260 -12.02 -10.75 -7.04
C PHE A 260 -11.15 -10.65 -8.30
N ARG A 261 -11.64 -11.20 -9.41
CA ARG A 261 -11.02 -10.97 -10.72
C ARG A 261 -11.36 -9.55 -11.17
N VAL A 262 -10.39 -8.65 -11.05
CA VAL A 262 -10.49 -7.23 -11.42
C VAL A 262 -9.57 -6.88 -12.60
N PHE A 263 -8.75 -7.83 -13.05
CA PHE A 263 -7.96 -7.73 -14.27
C PHE A 263 -8.37 -8.83 -15.25
N THR A 264 -8.35 -8.50 -16.54
CA THR A 264 -8.51 -9.49 -17.60
C THR A 264 -7.18 -10.24 -17.83
N ASP A 265 -7.19 -11.29 -18.65
CA ASP A 265 -5.96 -12.03 -18.98
C ASP A 265 -4.97 -11.18 -19.80
N ALA A 266 -5.49 -10.17 -20.50
CA ALA A 266 -4.71 -9.12 -21.16
C ALA A 266 -4.20 -8.04 -20.19
N GLN A 267 -4.38 -8.23 -18.87
CA GLN A 267 -3.92 -7.32 -17.81
C GLN A 267 -4.54 -5.91 -17.90
N LEU A 268 -5.76 -5.85 -18.43
CA LEU A 268 -6.60 -4.66 -18.50
C LEU A 268 -7.44 -4.55 -17.24
N SER A 269 -7.55 -3.35 -16.68
CA SER A 269 -8.56 -3.04 -15.68
C SER A 269 -9.14 -1.63 -15.86
N LEU A 270 -10.29 -1.38 -15.21
CA LEU A 270 -10.96 -0.09 -15.16
C LEU A 270 -11.14 0.33 -13.69
N THR A 271 -11.07 1.63 -13.42
CA THR A 271 -11.31 2.17 -12.07
C THR A 271 -12.66 1.71 -11.52
N SER A 272 -13.73 1.78 -12.32
CA SER A 272 -15.08 1.34 -11.95
C SER A 272 -15.17 -0.12 -11.51
N TRP A 273 -14.34 -1.02 -12.06
CA TRP A 273 -14.30 -2.42 -11.65
C TRP A 273 -13.78 -2.57 -10.22
N PHE A 274 -12.74 -1.80 -9.86
CA PHE A 274 -12.26 -1.74 -8.49
C PHE A 274 -13.30 -1.16 -7.54
N LEU A 275 -13.98 -0.06 -7.92
CA LEU A 275 -15.00 0.56 -7.08
C LEU A 275 -16.12 -0.42 -6.73
N ASP A 276 -16.59 -1.19 -7.71
CA ASP A 276 -17.62 -2.20 -7.52
C ASP A 276 -17.15 -3.37 -6.65
N ALA A 277 -15.95 -3.88 -6.92
CA ALA A 277 -15.35 -4.94 -6.13
C ALA A 277 -15.11 -4.50 -4.67
N PHE A 278 -14.70 -3.24 -4.44
CA PHE A 278 -14.55 -2.68 -3.09
C PHE A 278 -15.88 -2.52 -2.37
N ASN A 279 -16.92 -2.01 -3.03
CA ASN A 279 -18.27 -1.95 -2.46
C ASN A 279 -18.74 -3.34 -2.01
N TYR A 280 -18.46 -4.37 -2.81
CA TYR A 280 -18.79 -5.74 -2.47
C TYR A 280 -17.94 -6.29 -1.32
N ALA A 281 -16.64 -5.99 -1.27
CA ALA A 281 -15.78 -6.36 -0.16
C ALA A 281 -16.22 -5.73 1.17
N ILE A 282 -16.70 -4.48 1.15
CA ILE A 282 -17.33 -3.83 2.31
C ILE A 282 -18.58 -4.58 2.73
N ALA A 283 -19.47 -4.92 1.79
CA ALA A 283 -20.69 -5.68 2.07
C ALA A 283 -20.40 -7.07 2.66
N ARG A 284 -19.33 -7.73 2.21
CA ARG A 284 -18.83 -9.01 2.75
C ARG A 284 -18.01 -8.86 4.03
N ARG A 285 -17.76 -7.63 4.48
CA ARG A 285 -17.02 -7.29 5.70
C ARG A 285 -15.67 -8.00 5.74
N LEU A 286 -14.90 -7.95 4.65
CA LEU A 286 -13.58 -8.60 4.63
C LEU A 286 -12.69 -8.02 5.74
N HIS A 287 -11.70 -8.77 6.20
CA HIS A 287 -10.75 -8.29 7.20
C HIS A 287 -9.52 -7.66 6.54
N VAL A 288 -9.05 -8.27 5.46
CA VAL A 288 -7.86 -7.87 4.72
C VAL A 288 -8.15 -7.93 3.24
N ILE A 289 -7.66 -6.96 2.48
CA ILE A 289 -7.61 -7.02 1.01
C ILE A 289 -6.16 -6.96 0.59
N ASN A 290 -5.73 -7.93 -0.22
CA ASN A 290 -4.44 -7.90 -0.89
C ASN A 290 -4.59 -7.33 -2.30
N LEU A 291 -3.86 -6.25 -2.58
CA LEU A 291 -3.68 -5.65 -3.90
C LEU A 291 -2.22 -5.85 -4.32
N SER A 292 -1.95 -7.00 -4.95
CA SER A 292 -0.64 -7.29 -5.51
C SER A 292 -0.33 -6.51 -6.79
N ILE A 293 -1.26 -5.68 -7.24
CA ILE A 293 -1.19 -4.91 -8.48
C ILE A 293 -1.55 -3.47 -8.12
N GLY A 294 -0.71 -2.52 -8.53
CA GLY A 294 -0.99 -1.09 -8.32
C GLY A 294 -2.30 -0.69 -8.99
N GLY A 295 -3.06 0.16 -8.32
CA GLY A 295 -4.22 0.84 -8.86
C GLY A 295 -3.86 2.00 -9.79
N PRO A 296 -4.85 2.78 -10.22
CA PRO A 296 -4.63 4.03 -10.94
C PRO A 296 -3.81 5.02 -10.11
N ASP A 297 -3.13 5.98 -10.75
CA ASP A 297 -2.31 6.96 -10.04
C ASP A 297 -3.12 7.74 -8.97
N PHE A 298 -2.41 8.39 -8.03
CA PHE A 298 -3.00 9.11 -6.90
C PHE A 298 -3.93 10.28 -7.29
N LEU A 299 -3.96 10.70 -8.56
CA LEU A 299 -4.89 11.71 -9.07
C LEU A 299 -6.25 11.11 -9.42
N ASP A 300 -6.40 9.77 -9.40
CA ASP A 300 -7.69 9.10 -9.55
C ASP A 300 -8.52 9.16 -8.26
N GLN A 301 -9.04 10.36 -7.97
CA GLN A 301 -9.85 10.65 -6.79
C GLN A 301 -10.95 9.61 -6.46
N PRO A 302 -11.76 9.09 -7.41
CA PRO A 302 -12.77 8.09 -7.06
C PRO A 302 -12.15 6.81 -6.49
N PHE A 303 -11.01 6.36 -7.02
CA PHE A 303 -10.28 5.21 -6.48
C PHE A 303 -9.70 5.50 -5.10
N VAL A 304 -9.06 6.66 -4.95
CA VAL A 304 -8.49 7.11 -3.68
C VAL A 304 -9.52 7.17 -2.56
N ASP A 305 -10.64 7.83 -2.83
CA ASP A 305 -11.74 7.98 -1.87
C ASP A 305 -12.34 6.62 -1.49
N LYS A 306 -12.42 5.69 -2.44
CA LYS A 306 -12.94 4.35 -2.17
C LYS A 306 -11.99 3.53 -1.31
N VAL A 307 -10.68 3.65 -1.49
CA VAL A 307 -9.68 3.01 -0.62
C VAL A 307 -9.82 3.51 0.83
N LEU A 308 -9.99 4.82 0.99
CA LEU A 308 -10.25 5.44 2.30
C LEU A 308 -11.54 4.88 2.92
N GLU A 309 -12.62 4.77 2.16
CA GLU A 309 -13.89 4.19 2.63
C GLU A 309 -13.77 2.71 3.02
N VAL A 310 -13.06 1.90 2.24
CA VAL A 310 -12.78 0.49 2.57
C VAL A 310 -12.04 0.39 3.90
N SER A 311 -11.04 1.27 4.11
CA SER A 311 -10.30 1.33 5.38
C SER A 311 -11.19 1.78 6.53
N ALA A 312 -12.04 2.80 6.37
CA ALA A 312 -13.04 3.18 7.38
C ALA A 312 -14.01 2.06 7.73
N ASN A 313 -14.24 1.14 6.80
CA ASN A 313 -15.01 -0.08 7.05
C ASN A 313 -14.15 -1.22 7.66
N GLY A 314 -13.04 -0.87 8.33
CA GLY A 314 -12.25 -1.78 9.16
C GLY A 314 -11.50 -2.85 8.37
N ILE A 315 -11.37 -2.66 7.05
CA ILE A 315 -10.67 -3.58 6.16
C ILE A 315 -9.26 -3.06 5.95
N LEU A 316 -8.24 -3.84 6.33
CA LEU A 316 -6.86 -3.45 6.06
C LEU A 316 -6.51 -3.76 4.60
N LEU A 317 -6.14 -2.73 3.84
CA LEU A 317 -5.54 -2.94 2.52
C LEU A 317 -4.04 -3.16 2.66
N VAL A 318 -3.55 -4.25 2.08
CA VAL A 318 -2.13 -4.57 1.91
C VAL A 318 -1.83 -4.47 0.43
N SER A 319 -0.87 -3.61 0.06
CA SER A 319 -0.61 -3.30 -1.35
C SER A 319 0.88 -3.32 -1.68
N ALA A 320 1.20 -3.84 -2.85
CA ALA A 320 2.56 -3.85 -3.39
C ALA A 320 3.02 -2.42 -3.70
N ILE A 321 4.23 -2.05 -3.25
CA ILE A 321 4.73 -0.68 -3.41
C ILE A 321 5.08 -0.31 -4.85
N GLY A 322 5.24 -1.30 -5.74
CA GLY A 322 5.59 -1.12 -7.14
C GLY A 322 6.98 -1.66 -7.48
N ASN A 323 7.21 -1.89 -8.78
CA ASN A 323 8.46 -2.44 -9.31
C ASN A 323 9.26 -1.40 -10.13
N GLY A 324 9.06 -0.10 -9.84
CA GLY A 324 9.67 1.03 -10.54
C GLY A 324 11.01 1.50 -9.95
N GLY A 325 11.54 0.78 -8.95
CA GLY A 325 12.85 1.04 -8.38
C GLY A 325 13.99 0.88 -9.39
N PRO A 326 15.21 1.35 -9.07
CA PRO A 326 15.65 1.87 -7.78
C PRO A 326 15.49 3.40 -7.62
N LEU A 327 14.70 4.04 -8.50
CA LEU A 327 14.44 5.48 -8.43
C LEU A 327 13.55 5.81 -7.21
N TYR A 328 13.83 6.93 -6.55
CA TYR A 328 13.00 7.49 -5.48
C TYR A 328 11.77 8.17 -6.08
N GLY A 329 10.66 8.21 -5.34
CA GLY A 329 9.38 8.74 -5.84
C GLY A 329 8.70 7.83 -6.87
N SER A 330 9.03 6.53 -6.88
CA SER A 330 8.52 5.54 -7.85
C SER A 330 7.37 4.69 -7.30
N LEU A 331 6.75 5.13 -6.21
CA LEU A 331 5.70 4.39 -5.51
C LEU A 331 4.42 4.31 -6.36
N ASN A 332 3.74 3.16 -6.28
CA ASN A 332 2.42 2.99 -6.88
C ASN A 332 1.30 3.25 -5.86
N ASN A 333 0.18 3.75 -6.37
CA ASN A 333 -1.07 3.81 -5.64
C ASN A 333 -1.76 2.43 -5.62
N PRO A 334 -2.48 2.02 -4.56
CA PRO A 334 -2.73 2.73 -3.30
C PRO A 334 -1.69 2.49 -2.19
N ALA A 335 -0.59 1.77 -2.46
CA ALA A 335 0.43 1.46 -1.45
C ALA A 335 1.08 2.72 -0.84
N ASP A 336 1.00 3.86 -1.53
CA ASP A 336 1.48 5.17 -1.12
C ASP A 336 0.54 5.92 -0.16
N GLN A 337 -0.70 5.47 0.07
CA GLN A 337 -1.65 6.09 1.01
C GLN A 337 -1.34 5.79 2.49
N MET A 338 -1.75 6.68 3.40
CA MET A 338 -1.46 6.55 4.84
C MET A 338 -2.13 5.34 5.48
N ASP A 339 -3.39 5.04 5.13
CA ASP A 339 -4.15 3.91 5.72
C ASP A 339 -3.87 2.57 5.07
N VAL A 340 -3.13 2.55 3.96
CA VAL A 340 -2.74 1.32 3.27
C VAL A 340 -1.40 0.86 3.80
N LEU A 341 -1.26 -0.45 4.01
CA LEU A 341 0.02 -1.07 4.32
C LEU A 341 0.78 -1.34 3.02
N GLY A 342 1.71 -0.45 2.69
CA GLY A 342 2.54 -0.49 1.49
C GLY A 342 3.77 -1.38 1.70
N VAL A 343 3.91 -2.42 0.89
CA VAL A 343 4.91 -3.47 1.08
C VAL A 343 6.00 -3.41 0.01
N GLY A 344 7.24 -3.19 0.45
CA GLY A 344 8.44 -3.28 -0.38
C GLY A 344 9.06 -4.68 -0.41
N ALA A 345 10.09 -4.83 -1.23
CA ALA A 345 10.72 -6.11 -1.51
C ALA A 345 12.18 -6.15 -1.04
N ILE A 346 12.56 -7.21 -0.34
CA ILE A 346 13.97 -7.61 -0.13
C ILE A 346 14.30 -8.83 -0.98
N ASP A 347 15.58 -8.94 -1.32
CA ASP A 347 16.16 -9.99 -2.14
C ASP A 347 16.75 -11.13 -1.30
N ALA A 348 17.39 -12.07 -2.00
CA ALA A 348 17.88 -13.26 -1.37
C ALA A 348 19.07 -13.07 -0.40
N ALA A 349 19.77 -11.95 -0.53
CA ALA A 349 20.85 -11.56 0.36
C ALA A 349 20.34 -10.80 1.59
N GLY A 350 19.03 -10.59 1.69
CA GLY A 350 18.43 -9.76 2.73
C GLY A 350 18.56 -8.26 2.44
N SER A 351 18.94 -7.86 1.23
CA SER A 351 19.06 -6.45 0.82
C SER A 351 17.77 -5.97 0.15
N THR A 352 17.48 -4.66 0.14
CA THR A 352 16.36 -4.12 -0.67
C THR A 352 16.52 -4.52 -2.14
N ALA A 353 15.50 -5.17 -2.70
CA ALA A 353 15.52 -5.60 -4.09
C ALA A 353 15.57 -4.39 -5.02
N LYS A 354 16.43 -4.44 -6.06
CA LYS A 354 16.65 -3.31 -6.99
C LYS A 354 15.36 -2.79 -7.65
N PHE A 355 14.42 -3.69 -7.95
CA PHE A 355 13.15 -3.32 -8.57
C PHE A 355 12.17 -2.69 -7.56
N SER A 356 12.35 -2.87 -6.25
CA SER A 356 11.40 -2.35 -5.25
C SER A 356 11.30 -0.84 -5.40
N SER A 357 10.10 -0.34 -5.64
CA SER A 357 9.83 1.11 -5.64
C SER A 357 10.18 1.71 -4.28
N ARG A 358 10.58 2.99 -4.31
CA ARG A 358 11.16 3.71 -3.17
C ARG A 358 10.45 5.04 -2.98
N GLY A 359 10.28 5.43 -1.72
CA GLY A 359 9.66 6.69 -1.36
C GLY A 359 10.54 7.88 -1.70
N MET A 360 10.21 9.08 -1.28
CA MET A 360 8.99 9.49 -0.55
C MET A 360 7.73 9.49 -1.42
N THR A 361 6.55 9.68 -0.82
CA THR A 361 5.28 9.77 -1.58
C THR A 361 5.22 11.02 -2.47
N ALA A 362 4.61 10.88 -3.64
CA ALA A 362 4.43 12.00 -4.59
C ALA A 362 3.18 12.85 -4.29
N TRP A 363 2.32 12.40 -3.38
CA TRP A 363 1.03 13.03 -3.04
C TRP A 363 1.15 14.48 -2.59
N GLU A 364 2.09 14.71 -1.68
CA GLU A 364 2.28 16.00 -1.05
C GLU A 364 3.15 16.93 -1.89
N MET A 365 3.68 16.51 -3.05
CA MET A 365 4.64 17.32 -3.83
C MET A 365 4.10 18.70 -4.22
N GLN A 366 2.79 18.85 -4.41
CA GLN A 366 2.18 20.15 -4.73
C GLN A 366 2.10 21.10 -3.52
N SER A 367 2.24 20.58 -2.29
CA SER A 367 2.00 21.34 -1.06
C SER A 367 3.10 21.17 -0.01
N GLY A 368 4.13 20.38 -0.27
CA GLY A 368 5.19 20.06 0.70
C GLY A 368 6.06 18.86 0.30
N TYR A 369 6.59 18.18 1.31
CA TYR A 369 7.48 17.01 1.16
C TYR A 369 6.68 15.72 1.27
N GLY A 370 7.17 14.62 0.67
CA GLY A 370 6.50 13.32 0.74
C GLY A 370 6.65 12.62 2.10
N ARG A 371 5.78 11.65 2.35
CA ARG A 371 5.77 10.77 3.53
C ARG A 371 6.73 9.58 3.37
N PHE A 372 7.06 8.96 4.49
CA PHE A 372 7.84 7.72 4.53
C PHE A 372 7.05 6.53 3.99
N LYS A 373 7.58 5.91 2.93
CA LYS A 373 7.12 4.66 2.33
C LYS A 373 8.32 3.94 1.67
N PRO A 374 8.31 2.60 1.55
CA PRO A 374 7.28 1.65 1.99
C PRO A 374 7.08 1.63 3.51
N ASP A 375 6.02 1.00 3.99
CA ASP A 375 5.80 0.83 5.44
C ASP A 375 6.71 -0.28 5.99
N VAL A 376 6.76 -1.42 5.30
CA VAL A 376 7.57 -2.60 5.66
C VAL A 376 8.07 -3.28 4.39
N THR A 377 9.09 -4.12 4.53
CA THR A 377 9.60 -4.96 3.43
C THR A 377 9.55 -6.44 3.79
N THR A 378 9.48 -7.31 2.79
CA THR A 378 9.62 -8.76 2.98
C THR A 378 10.23 -9.41 1.74
N TRP A 379 10.62 -10.67 1.88
CA TRP A 379 11.24 -11.45 0.82
C TRP A 379 10.35 -11.52 -0.41
N ALA A 380 10.92 -11.23 -1.58
CA ALA A 380 10.12 -11.08 -2.81
C ALA A 380 10.86 -11.49 -4.09
N THR A 381 12.01 -12.16 -3.97
CA THR A 381 12.79 -12.67 -5.10
C THR A 381 12.73 -14.18 -5.15
N ASP A 382 12.45 -14.73 -6.33
CA ASP A 382 12.44 -16.16 -6.60
C ASP A 382 11.55 -16.97 -5.65
N VAL A 383 10.43 -16.39 -5.22
CA VAL A 383 9.44 -17.07 -4.38
C VAL A 383 8.69 -18.10 -5.20
N ILE A 384 8.47 -19.26 -4.60
CA ILE A 384 7.79 -20.37 -5.24
C ILE A 384 6.35 -20.46 -4.69
N SER A 385 5.36 -20.56 -5.56
CA SER A 385 3.95 -20.73 -5.20
C SER A 385 3.17 -21.44 -6.32
N SER A 386 1.87 -21.66 -6.14
CA SER A 386 0.95 -22.30 -7.08
C SER A 386 0.98 -21.64 -8.47
N GLY A 387 1.13 -22.43 -9.52
CA GLY A 387 0.93 -22.02 -10.92
C GLY A 387 -0.32 -22.67 -11.52
N LEU A 388 -0.73 -22.22 -12.72
CA LEU A 388 -1.99 -22.63 -13.36
C LEU A 388 -2.14 -24.15 -13.55
N SER A 389 -1.04 -24.85 -13.88
CA SER A 389 -1.02 -26.27 -14.24
C SER A 389 -1.13 -27.22 -13.04
N GLY A 390 -1.42 -26.71 -11.83
CA GLY A 390 -1.31 -27.47 -10.59
C GLY A 390 0.12 -27.56 -10.06
N GLN A 391 1.14 -27.30 -10.88
CA GLN A 391 2.54 -27.31 -10.45
C GLN A 391 2.95 -25.97 -9.84
N CYS A 392 4.05 -25.97 -9.08
CA CYS A 392 4.60 -24.73 -8.55
C CYS A 392 5.39 -23.97 -9.62
N THR A 393 5.30 -22.64 -9.58
CA THR A 393 6.07 -21.71 -10.40
C THR A 393 6.83 -20.74 -9.50
N LYS A 394 7.77 -20.00 -10.07
CA LYS A 394 8.64 -19.06 -9.36
C LYS A 394 8.46 -17.65 -9.92
N LEU A 395 8.23 -16.67 -9.05
CA LEU A 395 8.09 -15.26 -9.42
C LEU A 395 8.87 -14.33 -8.48
N SER A 396 9.23 -13.16 -9.01
CA SER A 396 9.84 -12.06 -8.25
C SER A 396 9.06 -10.77 -8.50
N GLY A 397 8.88 -9.96 -7.46
CA GLY A 397 8.21 -8.66 -7.54
C GLY A 397 7.59 -8.23 -6.21
N THR A 398 7.31 -6.95 -6.02
CA THR A 398 6.56 -6.47 -4.84
C THR A 398 5.14 -7.05 -4.78
N SER A 399 4.60 -7.48 -5.93
CA SER A 399 3.37 -8.27 -6.06
C SER A 399 3.42 -9.63 -5.36
N VAL A 400 4.63 -10.14 -5.08
CA VAL A 400 4.92 -11.33 -4.27
C VAL A 400 5.08 -10.98 -2.79
N ALA A 401 5.65 -9.81 -2.49
CA ALA A 401 5.84 -9.32 -1.12
C ALA A 401 4.51 -9.03 -0.41
N SER A 402 3.58 -8.38 -1.11
CA SER A 402 2.25 -8.03 -0.60
C SER A 402 1.45 -9.23 -0.03
N PRO A 403 1.30 -10.37 -0.75
CA PRO A 403 0.55 -11.51 -0.24
C PRO A 403 1.24 -12.24 0.91
N ILE A 404 2.57 -12.15 1.02
CA ILE A 404 3.29 -12.64 2.20
C ILE A 404 2.86 -11.85 3.43
N VAL A 405 2.83 -10.51 3.33
CA VAL A 405 2.34 -9.65 4.42
C VAL A 405 0.85 -9.90 4.68
N ALA A 406 0.01 -10.06 3.66
CA ALA A 406 -1.42 -10.36 3.85
C ALA A 406 -1.65 -11.70 4.58
N GLY A 407 -0.87 -12.74 4.27
CA GLY A 407 -0.88 -14.01 4.99
C GLY A 407 -0.46 -13.85 6.46
N VAL A 408 0.60 -13.08 6.72
CA VAL A 408 1.03 -12.74 8.10
C VAL A 408 -0.07 -11.97 8.84
N VAL A 409 -0.68 -10.96 8.22
CA VAL A 409 -1.81 -10.23 8.80
C VAL A 409 -2.95 -11.18 9.16
N ALA A 410 -3.26 -12.18 8.32
CA ALA A 410 -4.29 -13.15 8.64
C ALA A 410 -3.93 -14.01 9.88
N LEU A 411 -2.66 -14.37 10.05
CA LEU A 411 -2.18 -15.01 11.28
C LEU A 411 -2.29 -14.09 12.51
N LEU A 412 -1.94 -12.81 12.36
CA LEU A 412 -2.03 -11.81 13.44
C LEU A 412 -3.48 -11.56 13.86
N ILE A 413 -4.41 -11.49 12.91
CA ILE A 413 -5.84 -11.36 13.18
C ILE A 413 -6.33 -12.61 13.91
N SER A 414 -5.98 -13.81 13.44
CA SER A 414 -6.33 -15.07 14.11
C SER A 414 -5.81 -15.10 15.56
N ALA A 415 -4.56 -14.68 15.78
CA ALA A 415 -3.97 -14.57 17.11
C ALA A 415 -4.67 -13.53 18.00
N GLY A 416 -5.00 -12.36 17.44
CA GLY A 416 -5.72 -11.30 18.13
C GLY A 416 -7.14 -11.71 18.53
N LEU A 417 -7.89 -12.29 17.59
CA LEU A 417 -9.26 -12.77 17.79
C LEU A 417 -9.34 -13.97 18.75
N SER A 418 -8.26 -14.75 18.91
CA SER A 418 -8.23 -15.85 19.88
C SER A 418 -8.45 -15.39 21.33
N GLN A 419 -8.16 -14.11 21.63
CA GLN A 419 -8.40 -13.50 22.95
C GLN A 419 -9.85 -13.08 23.17
N TYR A 420 -10.65 -13.01 22.10
CA TYR A 420 -12.07 -12.70 22.19
C TYR A 420 -12.87 -13.96 22.57
N PRO A 421 -13.99 -13.80 23.30
CA PRO A 421 -14.99 -14.86 23.50
C PRO A 421 -15.41 -15.50 22.16
N PRO A 422 -15.63 -16.83 22.10
CA PRO A 422 -15.94 -17.54 20.86
C PRO A 422 -17.08 -16.93 20.04
N GLU A 423 -18.10 -16.38 20.71
CA GLU A 423 -19.27 -15.76 20.10
C GLU A 423 -18.93 -14.47 19.32
N LEU A 424 -17.78 -13.86 19.64
CA LEU A 424 -17.30 -12.59 19.09
C LEU A 424 -16.19 -12.77 18.05
N ARG A 425 -15.68 -13.99 17.85
CA ARG A 425 -14.58 -14.26 16.90
C ARG A 425 -14.99 -14.11 15.44
N ASN A 426 -16.28 -14.22 15.14
CA ASN A 426 -16.82 -14.13 13.78
C ASN A 426 -17.41 -12.75 13.43
N SER A 427 -17.44 -11.79 14.36
CA SER A 427 -17.90 -10.43 14.07
C SER A 427 -16.88 -9.64 13.25
N SER A 428 -17.37 -8.63 12.52
CA SER A 428 -16.51 -7.72 11.76
C SER A 428 -15.50 -7.02 12.69
N LEU A 429 -14.28 -6.79 12.22
CA LEU A 429 -13.26 -5.97 12.89
C LEU A 429 -13.72 -4.54 13.23
N LEU A 430 -14.82 -4.10 12.62
CA LEU A 430 -15.51 -2.85 12.90
C LEU A 430 -16.47 -2.87 14.07
N ASP A 431 -16.85 -4.06 14.56
CA ASP A 431 -17.87 -4.17 15.60
C ASP A 431 -17.26 -3.84 16.96
N THR A 432 -16.85 -2.59 17.08
CA THR A 432 -16.34 -1.95 18.28
C THR A 432 -17.39 -2.06 19.39
N THR A 433 -18.68 -2.06 19.05
CA THR A 433 -19.76 -2.24 20.04
C THR A 433 -19.66 -3.56 20.81
N LYS A 434 -19.14 -4.63 20.20
CA LYS A 434 -18.92 -5.94 20.85
C LYS A 434 -17.57 -6.08 21.58
N ARG A 435 -16.64 -5.14 21.41
CA ARG A 435 -15.43 -5.10 22.26
C ARG A 435 -15.75 -4.62 23.69
N SER A 436 -16.89 -3.98 23.91
CA SER A 436 -17.37 -3.68 25.27
C SER A 436 -17.53 -4.95 26.13
N ASP A 437 -17.81 -6.09 25.49
CA ASP A 437 -17.89 -7.41 26.13
C ASP A 437 -16.50 -8.01 26.49
N CYS A 438 -15.40 -7.36 26.07
CA CYS A 438 -14.03 -7.77 26.39
C CYS A 438 -13.08 -6.57 26.56
N ALA A 439 -13.03 -6.02 27.77
CA ALA A 439 -12.21 -4.85 28.12
C ALA A 439 -10.69 -5.02 27.85
N ASN A 440 -10.17 -6.26 27.91
CA ASN A 440 -8.75 -6.56 27.71
C ASN A 440 -8.42 -7.06 26.30
N CYS A 441 -9.38 -7.11 25.38
CA CYS A 441 -9.15 -7.64 24.05
C CYS A 441 -8.37 -6.65 23.16
N PRO A 442 -7.51 -7.17 22.25
CA PRO A 442 -6.65 -6.33 21.43
C PRO A 442 -7.43 -5.54 20.37
N ALA A 443 -6.96 -4.34 20.04
CA ALA A 443 -7.57 -3.45 19.04
C ALA A 443 -7.30 -3.91 17.60
N ILE A 444 -8.00 -4.94 17.13
CA ILE A 444 -7.80 -5.48 15.77
C ILE A 444 -8.56 -4.64 14.75
N ASN A 445 -7.90 -3.62 14.22
CA ASN A 445 -8.39 -2.75 13.14
C ASN A 445 -7.20 -2.36 12.21
N PRO A 446 -7.45 -1.67 11.08
CA PRO A 446 -6.39 -1.35 10.11
C PRO A 446 -5.18 -0.63 10.72
N ALA A 447 -5.39 0.43 11.52
CA ALA A 447 -4.28 1.12 12.19
C ALA A 447 -3.58 0.25 13.23
N GLY A 448 -4.31 -0.50 14.06
CA GLY A 448 -3.72 -1.35 15.09
C GLY A 448 -2.82 -2.44 14.50
N LEU A 449 -3.26 -3.09 13.43
CA LEU A 449 -2.46 -4.08 12.70
C LEU A 449 -1.24 -3.43 12.04
N LYS A 450 -1.40 -2.23 11.46
CA LYS A 450 -0.29 -1.46 10.89
C LYS A 450 0.73 -1.05 11.96
N GLN A 451 0.28 -0.62 13.14
CA GLN A 451 1.14 -0.32 14.29
C GLN A 451 1.98 -1.53 14.69
N VAL A 452 1.35 -2.70 14.85
CA VAL A 452 2.01 -3.96 15.21
C VAL A 452 3.10 -4.32 14.20
N ILE A 453 2.81 -4.23 12.90
CA ILE A 453 3.76 -4.60 11.85
C ILE A 453 4.95 -3.63 11.80
N LEU A 454 4.69 -2.33 11.90
CA LEU A 454 5.74 -1.30 11.90
C LEU A 454 6.65 -1.42 13.13
N GLU A 455 6.07 -1.60 14.33
CA GLU A 455 6.84 -1.74 15.57
C GLU A 455 7.57 -3.09 15.64
N GLY A 456 6.99 -4.13 15.04
CA GLY A 456 7.57 -5.46 14.97
C GLY A 456 8.72 -5.59 13.98
N ALA A 457 8.79 -4.73 12.96
CA ALA A 457 9.79 -4.82 11.90
C ALA A 457 11.23 -4.75 12.44
N THR A 458 12.14 -5.40 11.70
CA THR A 458 13.57 -5.43 12.01
C THR A 458 14.32 -4.68 10.92
N PRO A 459 15.14 -3.64 11.25
CA PRO A 459 15.91 -2.93 10.25
C PRO A 459 16.72 -3.88 9.36
N VAL A 460 16.68 -3.64 8.06
CA VAL A 460 17.45 -4.37 7.06
C VAL A 460 18.93 -4.13 7.32
N ALA A 461 19.71 -5.21 7.40
CA ALA A 461 21.13 -5.15 7.69
C ALA A 461 21.88 -4.38 6.59
N THR A 462 22.71 -3.42 7.00
CA THR A 462 23.61 -2.66 6.11
C THR A 462 25.05 -3.10 6.32
N THR A 463 25.78 -3.36 5.24
CA THR A 463 27.22 -3.66 5.28
C THR A 463 28.07 -2.39 5.29
N ASP A 464 29.21 -2.44 6.00
CA ASP A 464 30.12 -1.31 6.17
C ASP A 464 30.81 -0.84 4.87
N ASP A 465 30.81 -1.68 3.84
CA ASP A 465 31.45 -1.42 2.55
C ASP A 465 30.65 -0.49 1.61
N GLN A 466 29.56 0.11 2.10
CA GLN A 466 28.64 0.99 1.35
C GLN A 466 27.99 0.33 0.11
N THR A 467 28.10 -0.99 -0.07
CA THR A 467 27.47 -1.69 -1.20
C THR A 467 26.00 -2.05 -0.94
N SER A 468 25.57 -2.06 0.34
CA SER A 468 24.18 -2.32 0.77
C SER A 468 23.66 -1.21 1.70
N TRP A 469 23.44 -0.02 1.14
CA TRP A 469 22.91 1.14 1.87
C TRP A 469 21.37 1.13 1.82
N HIS A 470 20.70 0.95 2.96
CA HIS A 470 19.25 0.81 3.05
C HIS A 470 18.63 1.93 3.90
N PRO A 471 18.19 3.05 3.30
CA PRO A 471 17.54 4.12 4.02
C PRO A 471 16.04 3.86 4.25
N ILE A 472 15.42 4.63 5.13
CA ILE A 472 14.01 4.50 5.54
C ILE A 472 13.04 4.59 4.36
N PHE A 473 13.37 5.35 3.31
CA PHE A 473 12.57 5.43 2.07
C PHE A 473 12.73 4.21 1.13
N GLU A 474 13.65 3.30 1.44
CA GLU A 474 13.80 2.01 0.76
C GLU A 474 13.23 0.85 1.58
N GLN A 475 13.52 0.82 2.88
CA GLN A 475 13.18 -0.31 3.75
C GLN A 475 11.95 -0.07 4.65
N GLY A 476 11.45 1.16 4.77
CA GLY A 476 10.41 1.51 5.74
C GLY A 476 10.88 1.25 7.17
N ALA A 477 10.03 0.59 7.97
CA ALA A 477 10.37 0.10 9.30
C ALA A 477 11.39 -1.06 9.30
N GLY A 478 11.65 -1.63 8.12
CA GLY A 478 12.57 -2.74 7.92
C GLY A 478 11.87 -3.98 7.40
N SER A 479 12.51 -5.12 7.59
CA SER A 479 12.00 -6.44 7.22
C SER A 479 10.91 -6.91 8.20
N LEU A 480 9.86 -7.53 7.66
CA LEU A 480 8.76 -8.12 8.41
C LEU A 480 9.25 -9.19 9.39
N ASN A 481 8.82 -9.08 10.64
CA ASN A 481 9.13 -10.07 11.68
C ASN A 481 7.82 -10.58 12.31
N LEU A 482 7.42 -11.80 11.94
CA LEU A 482 6.16 -12.41 12.38
C LEU A 482 6.15 -12.68 13.89
N LEU A 483 7.23 -13.18 14.46
CA LEU A 483 7.28 -13.54 15.89
C LEU A 483 7.09 -12.31 16.78
N ARG A 484 7.84 -11.23 16.50
CA ARG A 484 7.69 -9.98 17.23
C ARG A 484 6.30 -9.37 17.04
N SER A 485 5.75 -9.47 15.83
CA SER A 485 4.38 -9.01 15.53
C SER A 485 3.32 -9.81 16.29
N LEU A 486 3.48 -11.13 16.44
CA LEU A 486 2.57 -11.98 17.24
C LEU A 486 2.59 -11.62 18.72
N ASP A 487 3.75 -11.28 19.27
CA ASP A 487 3.87 -10.84 20.67
C ASP A 487 3.26 -9.45 20.89
N LEU A 488 3.36 -8.56 19.89
CA LEU A 488 2.78 -7.23 19.95
C LEU A 488 1.25 -7.26 19.77
N VAL A 489 0.71 -8.02 18.80
CA VAL A 489 -0.74 -8.09 18.58
C VAL A 489 -1.47 -8.62 19.80
N ARG A 490 -0.86 -9.55 20.54
CA ARG A 490 -1.44 -10.11 21.76
C ARG A 490 -1.58 -9.06 22.88
N ARG A 491 -0.74 -8.02 22.89
CA ARG A 491 -0.71 -6.96 23.91
C ARG A 491 -1.25 -5.62 23.40
N LEU A 492 -1.78 -5.58 22.19
CA LEU A 492 -2.18 -4.37 21.51
C LEU A 492 -3.35 -3.68 22.22
N LYS A 493 -3.08 -2.52 22.83
CA LYS A 493 -4.11 -1.64 23.39
C LYS A 493 -4.54 -0.61 22.34
N PRO A 494 -5.79 -0.11 22.39
CA PRO A 494 -6.21 0.97 21.50
C PRO A 494 -5.44 2.24 21.87
N GLN A 495 -4.59 2.71 20.97
CA GLN A 495 -3.72 3.86 21.22
C GLN A 495 -3.32 4.54 19.91
N ALA A 496 -2.94 5.82 20.00
CA ALA A 496 -2.24 6.47 18.89
C ALA A 496 -0.75 6.10 18.88
N SER A 497 -0.10 6.22 17.74
CA SER A 497 1.36 6.12 17.62
C SER A 497 1.87 6.98 16.45
N LEU A 498 3.19 7.14 16.37
CA LEU A 498 3.86 7.90 15.31
C LEU A 498 4.72 6.98 14.45
N TRP A 499 4.68 7.21 13.14
CA TRP A 499 5.54 6.55 12.18
C TRP A 499 6.29 7.58 11.31
N PRO A 500 7.64 7.66 11.41
CA PRO A 500 8.50 6.97 12.38
C PRO A 500 8.26 7.47 13.82
N SER A 501 8.66 6.65 14.81
CA SER A 501 8.48 6.96 16.24
C SER A 501 9.54 7.92 16.80
N TYR A 502 10.60 8.21 16.02
CA TYR A 502 11.66 9.16 16.34
C TYR A 502 12.28 9.73 15.06
N LEU A 503 12.93 10.88 15.18
CA LEU A 503 13.69 11.52 14.12
C LEU A 503 15.14 11.73 14.55
N ASP A 504 16.00 10.75 14.27
CA ASP A 504 17.45 10.90 14.47
C ASP A 504 18.13 11.20 13.12
N LEU A 505 18.30 12.48 12.83
CA LEU A 505 18.97 12.98 11.63
C LEU A 505 20.50 12.87 11.74
N THR A 506 21.03 12.09 12.67
CA THR A 506 22.44 11.69 12.73
C THR A 506 22.65 10.22 12.37
N SER A 507 21.57 9.45 12.25
CA SER A 507 21.60 8.02 11.93
C SER A 507 21.66 7.78 10.42
N CYS A 508 22.86 7.56 9.88
CA CYS A 508 23.06 7.08 8.51
C CYS A 508 23.37 5.58 8.47
N PRO A 509 22.90 4.80 7.46
CA PRO A 509 22.03 5.17 6.34
C PRO A 509 20.58 5.49 6.69
N PHE A 510 20.10 5.02 7.84
CA PHE A 510 18.66 4.81 8.01
C PHE A 510 17.83 6.07 7.76
N MET A 511 18.27 7.23 8.26
CA MET A 511 17.57 8.50 8.10
C MET A 511 18.03 9.31 6.88
N TRP A 512 18.67 8.69 5.88
CA TRP A 512 19.00 9.37 4.63
C TRP A 512 17.71 9.77 3.86
N PRO A 513 17.64 10.96 3.23
CA PRO A 513 18.72 11.92 3.01
C PRO A 513 19.04 12.84 4.19
N TYR A 514 18.14 12.93 5.17
CA TYR A 514 18.25 13.89 6.26
C TYR A 514 19.56 13.76 7.05
N CYS A 515 20.03 12.53 7.26
CA CYS A 515 21.28 12.30 7.99
C CYS A 515 22.54 12.81 7.27
N SER A 516 22.48 12.99 5.96
CA SER A 516 23.59 13.51 5.14
C SER A 516 23.57 15.04 4.98
N GLN A 517 22.52 15.69 5.46
CA GLN A 517 22.29 17.13 5.30
C GLN A 517 22.28 17.80 6.68
N PRO A 518 23.45 18.19 7.21
CA PRO A 518 23.50 18.89 8.48
C PRO A 518 22.85 20.27 8.35
N LEU A 519 22.17 20.71 9.42
CA LEU A 519 21.56 22.03 9.46
C LEU A 519 22.60 23.09 9.82
N TYR A 520 22.34 24.33 9.44
CA TYR A 520 23.20 25.47 9.79
C TYR A 520 22.36 26.75 9.87
N ALA A 521 22.84 27.75 10.62
CA ALA A 521 22.17 29.05 10.73
C ALA A 521 22.05 29.73 9.36
N THR A 522 20.89 30.33 9.06
CA THR A 522 20.47 30.84 7.73
C THR A 522 20.11 29.79 6.67
N GLY A 523 20.21 28.49 7.00
CA GLY A 523 19.72 27.42 6.13
C GLY A 523 18.19 27.43 6.02
N LEU A 524 17.67 26.94 4.88
CA LEU A 524 16.24 26.70 4.74
C LEU A 524 15.79 25.57 5.70
N PRO A 525 14.55 25.62 6.21
CA PRO A 525 14.03 24.54 7.01
C PRO A 525 13.92 23.26 6.17
N ILE A 526 14.31 22.13 6.77
CA ILE A 526 13.96 20.82 6.22
C ILE A 526 12.55 20.45 6.69
N VAL A 527 11.82 19.71 5.85
CA VAL A 527 10.49 19.21 6.20
C VAL A 527 10.52 17.70 6.33
N VAL A 528 9.98 17.19 7.43
CA VAL A 528 9.85 15.77 7.70
C VAL A 528 8.40 15.44 8.03
N ASN A 529 7.79 14.56 7.22
CA ASN A 529 6.41 14.15 7.40
C ASN A 529 6.31 12.87 8.22
N VAL A 530 5.68 12.98 9.39
CA VAL A 530 5.38 11.87 10.28
C VAL A 530 3.91 11.50 10.14
N THR A 531 3.62 10.21 10.02
CA THR A 531 2.25 9.69 10.01
C THR A 531 1.79 9.46 11.45
N ILE A 532 0.62 9.98 11.79
CA ILE A 532 -0.08 9.69 13.04
C ILE A 532 -1.00 8.50 12.76
N LEU A 533 -0.85 7.41 13.50
CA LEU A 533 -1.72 6.23 13.43
C LEU A 533 -2.61 6.20 14.66
N ASN A 534 -3.90 5.96 14.49
CA ASN A 534 -4.91 5.94 15.54
C ASN A 534 -5.66 4.60 15.53
N SER A 535 -5.35 3.70 16.45
CA SER A 535 -6.09 2.44 16.60
C SER A 535 -7.25 2.50 17.60
N MET A 536 -7.53 3.69 18.16
CA MET A 536 -8.61 3.86 19.15
C MET A 536 -10.00 3.85 18.52
N SER A 537 -10.18 4.53 17.38
CA SER A 537 -11.45 4.60 16.65
C SER A 537 -11.22 5.05 15.20
N VAL A 538 -12.22 4.87 14.33
CA VAL A 538 -12.25 5.29 12.89
C VAL A 538 -12.19 6.82 12.75
N TYR A 539 -12.26 7.55 13.85
CA TYR A 539 -12.09 8.99 13.85
C TYR A 539 -11.35 9.40 15.11
N GLY A 540 -10.31 10.21 14.94
CA GLY A 540 -9.56 10.82 16.02
C GLY A 540 -9.35 12.30 15.77
N ARG A 541 -8.95 13.02 16.82
CA ARG A 541 -8.62 14.44 16.72
C ARG A 541 -7.38 14.75 17.55
N VAL A 542 -6.51 15.57 16.97
CA VAL A 542 -5.43 16.25 17.70
C VAL A 542 -6.07 17.43 18.43
N ILE A 543 -6.09 17.39 19.76
CA ILE A 543 -6.84 18.37 20.59
C ILE A 543 -6.11 19.71 20.67
N ASP A 544 -4.82 19.65 20.96
CA ASP A 544 -3.96 20.82 21.13
C ASP A 544 -2.91 20.88 20.03
N GLN A 545 -2.47 22.09 19.69
CA GLN A 545 -1.39 22.26 18.74
C GLN A 545 -0.13 21.53 19.25
N PRO A 546 0.52 20.70 18.41
CA PRO A 546 1.78 20.07 18.78
C PRO A 546 2.84 21.09 19.17
N VAL A 547 3.53 20.83 20.29
CA VAL A 547 4.50 21.76 20.88
C VAL A 547 5.89 21.15 20.83
N TYR A 548 6.87 21.93 20.37
CA TYR A 548 8.28 21.57 20.46
C TYR A 548 8.86 21.93 21.83
N HIS A 549 9.58 20.98 22.42
CA HIS A 549 10.24 21.09 23.71
C HIS A 549 11.75 20.90 23.52
N PRO A 550 12.57 21.95 23.69
CA PRO A 550 14.02 21.85 23.57
C PRO A 550 14.63 21.13 24.77
N VAL A 551 15.59 20.23 24.54
CA VAL A 551 16.41 19.65 25.60
C VAL A 551 17.52 20.65 25.95
N ILE A 552 17.35 21.43 27.02
CA ILE A 552 18.24 22.56 27.36
C ILE A 552 19.70 22.11 27.52
N ASN A 553 19.94 21.02 28.24
CA ASN A 553 21.29 20.47 28.46
C ASN A 553 21.88 19.74 27.24
N ARG A 554 21.12 19.63 26.14
CA ARG A 554 21.57 19.08 24.85
C ARG A 554 21.29 20.04 23.70
N ASN A 555 21.49 21.34 23.95
CA ASN A 555 21.57 22.35 22.90
C ASN A 555 20.26 22.50 22.08
N GLY A 556 19.13 22.02 22.59
CA GLY A 556 17.85 22.03 21.87
C GLY A 556 17.30 23.43 21.57
N LEU A 557 17.78 24.45 22.29
CA LEU A 557 17.43 25.86 22.09
C LEU A 557 17.94 26.42 20.75
N TRP A 558 18.92 25.75 20.11
CA TRP A 558 19.38 26.11 18.78
C TRP A 558 18.45 25.64 17.67
N LEU A 559 17.45 24.82 17.97
CA LEU A 559 16.48 24.35 16.99
C LEU A 559 15.20 25.20 17.06
N ARG A 560 14.75 25.64 15.88
CA ARG A 560 13.41 26.14 15.66
C ARG A 560 12.62 25.07 14.93
N VAL A 561 11.58 24.55 15.57
CA VAL A 561 10.72 23.50 15.00
C VAL A 561 9.30 24.05 14.85
N GLY A 562 8.90 24.30 13.62
CA GLY A 562 7.50 24.58 13.26
C GLY A 562 6.75 23.28 13.00
N VAL A 563 5.44 23.26 13.24
CA VAL A 563 4.61 22.07 13.01
C VAL A 563 3.35 22.43 12.24
N THR A 564 3.10 21.71 11.15
CA THR A 564 1.84 21.68 10.41
C THR A 564 1.25 20.28 10.51
N TYR A 565 -0.04 20.14 10.82
CA TYR A 565 -0.63 18.85 11.15
C TYR A 565 -2.09 18.75 10.72
N SER A 566 -2.59 17.53 10.53
CA SER A 566 -4.01 17.27 10.37
C SER A 566 -4.70 17.29 11.72
N LYS A 567 -5.65 18.21 11.92
CA LYS A 567 -6.45 18.27 13.14
C LYS A 567 -7.32 17.02 13.32
N ASP A 568 -7.96 16.61 12.23
CA ASP A 568 -8.82 15.43 12.19
C ASP A 568 -8.03 14.25 11.60
N LEU A 569 -8.10 13.09 12.27
CA LEU A 569 -7.54 11.83 11.81
C LEU A 569 -8.70 11.00 11.26
N TRP A 570 -8.72 10.81 9.95
CA TRP A 570 -9.74 10.04 9.25
C TRP A 570 -9.05 9.20 8.17
N PRO A 571 -9.31 7.88 8.08
CA PRO A 571 -10.12 7.10 9.00
C PRO A 571 -9.28 6.78 10.23
N TRP A 572 -8.10 6.22 10.02
CA TRP A 572 -7.27 5.77 11.11
C TRP A 572 -5.96 6.53 11.19
N SER A 573 -5.73 7.48 10.27
CA SER A 573 -4.46 8.15 10.15
C SER A 573 -4.58 9.64 9.85
N GLY A 574 -3.47 10.34 10.06
CA GLY A 574 -3.26 11.72 9.68
C GLY A 574 -1.77 12.02 9.64
N TYR A 575 -1.40 13.29 9.52
CA TYR A 575 -0.01 13.69 9.36
C TYR A 575 0.40 14.79 10.35
N MET A 576 1.69 14.80 10.65
CA MET A 576 2.40 15.86 11.34
C MET A 576 3.70 16.13 10.58
N ALA A 577 3.79 17.29 9.94
CA ALA A 577 4.96 17.75 9.21
C ALA A 577 5.76 18.73 10.06
N LEU A 578 7.03 18.41 10.31
CA LEU A 578 7.95 19.21 11.10
C LEU A 578 8.82 20.04 10.17
N HIS A 579 8.90 21.34 10.42
CA HIS A 579 9.75 22.31 9.74
C HIS A 579 10.92 22.64 10.66
N ILE A 580 12.08 22.03 10.43
CA ILE A 580 13.23 22.08 11.34
C ILE A 580 14.29 23.02 10.75
N SER A 581 14.65 24.06 11.51
CA SER A 581 15.74 24.98 11.16
C SER A 581 16.57 25.36 12.39
N VAL A 582 17.68 26.06 12.16
CA VAL A 582 18.54 26.57 13.23
C VAL A 582 18.07 27.98 13.63
N GLN A 583 17.84 28.17 14.91
CA GLN A 583 17.49 29.47 15.51
C GLN A 583 18.74 30.35 15.62
N GLU A 584 18.71 31.56 15.05
CA GLU A 584 19.78 32.56 15.18
C GLU A 584 19.75 33.35 16.53
N GLY A 585 19.26 32.71 17.61
CA GLY A 585 19.08 33.31 18.94
C GLY A 585 17.67 33.90 19.20
N PRO A 586 17.29 34.15 20.47
CA PRO A 586 16.05 34.83 20.83
C PRO A 586 16.27 36.35 20.81
N ASP A 587 15.76 37.06 19.80
CA ASP A 587 15.52 38.53 19.72
C ASP A 587 16.55 39.56 20.28
N HIS A 588 17.77 39.20 20.65
CA HIS A 588 18.74 40.15 21.20
C HIS A 588 20.13 40.00 20.57
N GLY A 589 20.55 41.01 19.78
CA GLY A 589 21.95 41.30 19.44
C GLY A 589 22.57 40.61 18.21
N GLN A 590 23.60 41.24 17.64
CA GLN A 590 24.46 40.65 16.59
C GLN A 590 25.32 39.48 17.12
N GLU A 591 25.68 39.52 18.40
CA GLU A 591 26.55 38.53 19.06
C GLU A 591 25.95 37.12 19.06
N THR A 592 24.65 37.00 19.34
CA THR A 592 23.91 35.72 19.36
C THR A 592 23.80 35.09 17.96
N LYS A 593 23.75 35.92 16.91
CA LYS A 593 23.75 35.46 15.51
C LYS A 593 25.10 34.91 15.08
N GLU A 594 26.19 35.52 15.55
CA GLU A 594 27.55 35.06 15.27
C GLU A 594 27.83 33.71 15.94
N VAL A 595 27.38 33.54 17.19
CA VAL A 595 27.45 32.25 17.89
C VAL A 595 26.67 31.17 17.13
N ALA A 596 25.43 31.45 16.70
CA ALA A 596 24.62 30.50 15.94
C ALA A 596 25.28 30.07 14.61
N ARG A 597 25.97 31.00 13.94
CA ARG A 597 26.66 30.74 12.66
C ARG A 597 27.94 29.94 12.81
N ASN A 598 28.58 30.02 13.97
CA ASN A 598 29.82 29.30 14.26
C ASN A 598 29.58 28.02 15.07
N TYR A 599 28.34 27.74 15.48
CA TYR A 599 27.99 26.57 16.27
C TYR A 599 28.23 25.27 15.48
N ASP A 600 28.89 24.31 16.13
CA ASP A 600 29.06 22.95 15.65
C ASP A 600 28.70 21.97 16.78
N GLY A 601 27.72 21.11 16.55
CA GLY A 601 27.31 20.15 17.57
C GLY A 601 25.96 19.50 17.31
N ILE A 602 25.56 18.63 18.23
CA ILE A 602 24.27 17.95 18.18
C ILE A 602 23.28 18.75 19.02
N ALA A 603 22.07 18.93 18.49
CA ALA A 603 20.93 19.51 19.20
C ALA A 603 19.79 18.49 19.30
N GLU A 604 19.17 18.42 20.47
CA GLU A 604 18.09 17.46 20.76
C GLU A 604 16.85 18.16 21.32
N GLY A 605 15.69 17.61 21.01
CA GLY A 605 14.41 18.06 21.53
C GLY A 605 13.33 17.01 21.29
N TRP A 606 12.08 17.36 21.54
CA TRP A 606 10.96 16.51 21.17
C TRP A 606 9.71 17.32 20.87
N VAL A 607 8.81 16.77 20.05
CA VAL A 607 7.47 17.34 19.85
C VAL A 607 6.46 16.50 20.64
N SER A 608 5.60 17.15 21.41
CA SER A 608 4.46 16.51 22.08
C SER A 608 3.16 16.81 21.36
N LEU A 609 2.28 15.81 21.26
CA LEU A 609 0.90 15.99 20.80
C LEU A 609 -0.04 15.04 21.56
N LYS A 610 -1.31 15.43 21.67
CA LYS A 610 -2.35 14.61 22.28
C LYS A 610 -3.42 14.28 21.25
N VAL A 611 -3.67 12.98 21.08
CA VAL A 611 -4.74 12.47 20.21
C VAL A 611 -5.86 11.95 21.09
N GLU A 612 -7.09 12.40 20.82
CA GLU A 612 -8.29 11.87 21.44
C GLU A 612 -9.17 11.17 20.40
N SER A 613 -9.88 10.15 20.84
CA SER A 613 -10.92 9.47 20.07
C SER A 613 -12.08 9.14 20.99
N GLN A 614 -13.27 9.05 20.40
CA GLN A 614 -14.44 8.62 21.15
C GLN A 614 -14.24 7.18 21.62
N ASP A 615 -14.49 6.92 22.91
CA ASP A 615 -14.52 5.57 23.45
C ASP A 615 -15.87 4.89 23.12
N MET A 616 -15.94 3.59 23.32
CA MET A 616 -17.15 2.77 23.18
C MET A 616 -18.31 3.27 24.02
N ASN A 617 -17.99 3.77 25.22
CA ASN A 617 -18.97 4.39 26.09
C ASN A 617 -19.24 5.81 25.57
N PRO A 618 -20.52 6.21 25.35
CA PRO A 618 -20.85 7.53 24.81
C PRO A 618 -20.29 8.70 25.65
N SER A 619 -19.93 8.44 26.90
CA SER A 619 -19.31 9.39 27.84
C SER A 619 -17.78 9.22 28.01
N GLY A 620 -17.20 8.13 27.50
CA GLY A 620 -15.78 7.83 27.62
C GLY A 620 -14.97 8.44 26.48
N LYS A 621 -13.73 8.82 26.77
CA LYS A 621 -12.76 9.27 25.77
C LYS A 621 -11.49 8.47 25.92
N LEU A 622 -10.97 7.96 24.81
CA LEU A 622 -9.62 7.41 24.75
C LEU A 622 -8.67 8.53 24.36
N SER A 623 -7.57 8.66 25.09
CA SER A 623 -6.56 9.67 24.81
C SER A 623 -5.18 9.06 24.87
N THR A 624 -4.34 9.41 23.91
CA THR A 624 -2.92 9.05 23.90
C THR A 624 -2.08 10.31 23.81
N GLU A 625 -1.15 10.48 24.73
CA GLU A 625 -0.10 11.49 24.64
C GLU A 625 1.10 10.89 23.92
N LEU A 626 1.55 11.59 22.89
CA LEU A 626 2.63 11.16 22.01
C LEU A 626 3.81 12.11 22.17
N LYS A 627 5.01 11.52 22.14
CA LYS A 627 6.28 12.24 22.18
C LYS A 627 7.14 11.76 21.01
N LEU A 628 7.54 12.68 20.14
CA LEU A 628 8.45 12.44 19.02
C LEU A 628 9.83 13.01 19.34
N PRO A 629 10.83 12.19 19.69
CA PRO A 629 12.20 12.65 19.88
C PRO A 629 12.82 13.12 18.57
N ILE A 630 13.60 14.21 18.64
CA ILE A 630 14.31 14.81 17.51
C ILE A 630 15.78 14.98 17.89
N ARG A 631 16.67 14.57 16.99
CA ARG A 631 18.12 14.73 17.11
C ARG A 631 18.72 15.17 15.79
N VAL A 632 19.49 16.26 15.80
CA VAL A 632 20.00 16.91 14.59
C VAL A 632 21.45 17.31 14.75
N ARG A 633 22.27 17.11 13.71
CA ARG A 633 23.61 17.71 13.62
C ARG A 633 23.50 19.12 13.05
N ILE A 634 24.00 20.09 13.81
CA ILE A 634 24.20 21.46 13.33
C ILE A 634 25.69 21.63 13.04
N VAL A 635 26.01 22.28 11.93
CA VAL A 635 27.36 22.65 11.53
C VAL A 635 27.49 24.16 11.36
N PRO A 636 28.71 24.72 11.39
CA PRO A 636 28.93 26.13 11.12
C PRO A 636 28.39 26.48 9.74
N THR A 637 27.80 27.67 9.63
CA THR A 637 27.25 28.19 8.38
C THR A 637 28.30 28.15 7.28
N PRO A 638 28.13 27.33 6.23
CA PRO A 638 29.13 27.21 5.18
C PRO A 638 29.32 28.55 4.46
N GLU A 639 30.53 28.80 3.95
CA GLU A 639 30.79 29.95 3.09
C GLU A 639 29.80 29.96 1.91
N ARG A 640 29.28 31.13 1.53
CA ARG A 640 28.25 31.24 0.49
C ARG A 640 28.62 30.53 -0.82
N ARG A 641 29.90 30.57 -1.21
CA ARG A 641 30.43 29.91 -2.42
C ARG A 641 30.42 28.37 -2.38
N LYS A 642 30.30 27.76 -1.19
CA LYS A 642 30.24 26.31 -0.99
C LYS A 642 28.80 25.79 -0.87
N ARG A 643 27.82 26.70 -0.80
CA ARG A 643 26.39 26.34 -0.70
C ARG A 643 25.88 26.00 -2.09
N ILE A 644 25.45 24.77 -2.27
CA ILE A 644 24.82 24.31 -3.51
C ILE A 644 23.33 24.15 -3.21
N LEU A 645 22.48 24.82 -3.97
CA LEU A 645 21.05 24.51 -3.95
C LEU A 645 20.84 23.26 -4.81
N TRP A 646 20.41 22.18 -4.18
CA TRP A 646 20.17 20.91 -4.85
C TRP A 646 18.69 20.57 -4.72
N ASP A 647 18.00 20.50 -5.86
CA ASP A 647 16.62 20.03 -5.91
C ASP A 647 16.61 18.49 -5.81
N TYR A 648 16.26 18.01 -4.64
CA TYR A 648 16.22 16.60 -4.32
C TYR A 648 15.15 15.82 -5.09
N PHE A 649 14.07 16.49 -5.54
CA PHE A 649 12.93 15.81 -6.16
C PHE A 649 13.17 15.45 -7.62
N HIS A 650 13.95 16.28 -8.33
CA HIS A 650 14.09 16.12 -9.78
C HIS A 650 15.33 15.33 -10.19
N ASN A 651 16.31 15.08 -9.31
CA ASN A 651 17.59 14.42 -9.68
C ASN A 651 18.26 15.04 -10.92
N ILE A 652 17.94 16.30 -11.24
CA ILE A 652 18.50 17.04 -12.36
C ILE A 652 19.63 17.91 -11.81
N ARG A 653 20.85 17.70 -12.31
CA ARG A 653 21.94 18.66 -12.11
C ARG A 653 21.67 19.87 -12.98
N TYR A 654 21.15 20.94 -12.40
CA TYR A 654 21.12 22.23 -13.09
C TYR A 654 22.55 22.77 -13.23
N PRO A 655 22.95 23.26 -14.43
CA PRO A 655 24.20 24.00 -14.58
C PRO A 655 24.24 25.19 -13.60
N PRO A 656 25.40 25.59 -13.06
CA PRO A 656 25.50 26.66 -12.05
C PRO A 656 24.91 28.02 -12.44
N ALA A 657 24.63 28.24 -13.73
CA ALA A 657 24.06 29.47 -14.28
C ALA A 657 22.61 29.31 -14.78
N TYR A 658 22.00 28.13 -14.65
CA TYR A 658 20.63 27.89 -15.10
C TYR A 658 19.65 28.32 -13.99
N ILE A 659 18.81 29.30 -14.32
CA ILE A 659 17.69 29.75 -13.48
C ILE A 659 16.44 29.13 -14.12
N PRO A 660 15.73 28.22 -13.43
CA PRO A 660 14.47 27.67 -13.93
C PRO A 660 13.51 28.82 -14.22
N ARG A 661 12.91 28.83 -15.41
CA ARG A 661 11.92 29.83 -15.80
C ARG A 661 10.58 29.12 -15.95
N ASP A 662 9.59 29.54 -15.17
CA ASP A 662 8.20 29.13 -15.33
C ASP A 662 7.63 29.81 -16.60
N ASP A 663 7.88 29.25 -17.78
CA ASP A 663 7.32 29.72 -19.06
C ASP A 663 6.42 28.65 -19.67
N LEU A 664 5.10 28.84 -19.49
CA LEU A 664 4.03 27.94 -19.94
C LEU A 664 3.98 27.67 -21.46
N ASN A 665 4.73 28.44 -22.27
CA ASN A 665 4.65 28.37 -23.72
C ASN A 665 5.75 27.52 -24.37
N ARG A 666 6.72 26.99 -23.61
CA ARG A 666 7.86 26.24 -24.16
C ARG A 666 7.82 24.76 -23.81
N ILE A 667 7.60 23.92 -24.83
CA ILE A 667 7.35 22.47 -24.70
C ILE A 667 8.59 21.60 -24.96
N SER A 668 9.74 22.21 -25.26
CA SER A 668 10.92 21.51 -25.79
C SER A 668 12.20 21.72 -24.98
N GLU A 669 12.13 22.34 -23.79
CA GLU A 669 13.31 22.47 -22.93
C GLU A 669 13.51 21.19 -22.10
N PRO A 670 14.65 20.48 -22.26
CA PRO A 670 14.87 19.17 -21.64
C PRO A 670 14.99 19.20 -20.10
N LEU A 671 15.02 20.38 -19.49
CA LEU A 671 15.24 20.61 -18.06
C LEU A 671 14.05 21.33 -17.38
N ASP A 672 12.96 21.53 -18.11
CA ASP A 672 11.76 22.22 -17.62
C ASP A 672 10.70 21.22 -17.12
N TRP A 673 10.14 21.49 -15.94
CA TRP A 673 9.33 20.57 -15.15
C TRP A 673 7.99 20.21 -15.81
N GLN A 674 7.43 21.09 -16.64
CA GLN A 674 6.17 20.81 -17.33
C GLN A 674 6.31 19.81 -18.47
N VAL A 675 7.47 19.69 -19.11
CA VAL A 675 7.68 18.73 -20.20
C VAL A 675 7.61 17.29 -19.68
N LEU A 676 8.03 17.05 -18.43
CA LEU A 676 7.87 15.76 -17.75
C LEU A 676 6.42 15.48 -17.34
N ALA A 677 5.69 16.47 -16.84
CA ALA A 677 4.27 16.35 -16.54
C ALA A 677 3.40 16.14 -17.82
N LEU A 678 3.77 16.76 -18.93
CA LEU A 678 3.09 16.61 -20.22
C LEU A 678 3.36 15.24 -20.87
N ASN A 679 4.53 14.65 -20.66
CA ASN A 679 4.81 13.29 -21.12
C ASN A 679 4.06 12.22 -20.31
N MET A 680 3.70 12.48 -19.05
CA MET A 680 2.78 11.63 -18.27
C MET A 680 1.33 11.70 -18.77
N ASN A 681 0.94 12.75 -19.50
CA ASN A 681 -0.39 12.88 -20.11
C ASN A 681 -0.53 12.18 -21.48
N LYS A 682 0.51 11.50 -21.97
CA LYS A 682 0.53 10.85 -23.29
C LYS A 682 0.84 9.34 -23.28
N ALA A 683 0.89 8.68 -22.12
CA ALA A 683 0.99 7.22 -22.02
C ALA A 683 -0.38 6.60 -21.75
#